data_AF-A0A946LC18-F1
#
_entry.id   AF-A0A946LC18-F1
#
_cell.length_a   1.000
_cell.length_b   1.000
_cell.length_c   1.000
_cell.angle_alpha   90.00
_cell.angle_beta   90.00
_cell.angle_gamma   90.00
#
_symmetry.space_group_name_H-M   'P 1'
#
loop_
_entity.id
_entity.type
_entity.pdbx_description
1 polymer ?
#
loop_
_entity_poly.entity_id
_entity_poly.type
_entity_poly.pdbx_seq_one_letter_code
_entity_poly.pdbx_strand_id
1 'polypeptide(L)'
;MTNTATPPLTQNLQRAWQTVLGQLQMEMPRASYDTWVRDTKALSYEDGHLTIGVRNAYTRDWLESRLQSTVSRLLIGIMNRSVDVDFVVSEADVLDEEDQQEGSEIQNDHEIELAASTQYEEEVKPDRVVVFPGYALRLLSQGDLSPKEMSLWMAFRQAAYFDWKKTGGGASFVRNIPHQEIIKFANMSRTSFFREINEKDALAASMVLRVPEVAENFYNNAHLDNANRWQISMSPRLTRHDATVIEMILSSDIALAEKNEKAQFAAALQSLEELTGRSPGDYLDMVVDLPKRAPAGVVEILRRALGLEEDIPAALFNAAEALQNKIINAYGSVVITHHFLTVVVPHFKLTQSQIWTAIVLRDRCYYDYESGIEHDFVMAPKGLESIAAWAGVSTKSLKRWMEQPEFAQFIQASKVNLPENKRSREADRLRHFLNMGGQIFKVLREEPPLGYLCDEETDRLIPLWTKWDSALDKVVLGLGQSGTRPWTKWDSALDKVGLGFGQSGTPLNNLFKPLLNPFKPHKPQPTTPKATSGKTSPLAQGGGGWDMSVLLALNPVSDPKIKKRLLEESNPATFVSWLLYAYSPEGEGIKSPTNLAISNLAREPRQGAKKIYQDMALLGPEKLQDLLDALSRPYSLGLEQDESGFLRTFKKAPQEKIHELASCLFEGSLEVERV
;
A
#
# COMPACT_ATOMS: atom_id res chain seq x y z
N MET A 1 -62.31 -4.59 -18.37
CA MET A 1 -61.51 -4.12 -17.22
C MET A 1 -60.17 -4.85 -17.27
N THR A 2 -59.06 -4.12 -17.24
CA THR A 2 -57.71 -4.65 -17.46
C THR A 2 -57.19 -5.36 -16.22
N ASN A 3 -56.81 -6.62 -16.40
CA ASN A 3 -56.20 -7.44 -15.34
C ASN A 3 -54.71 -7.08 -15.21
N THR A 4 -54.34 -6.22 -14.27
CA THR A 4 -52.95 -5.88 -14.00
C THR A 4 -52.27 -6.99 -13.21
N ALA A 5 -51.80 -8.02 -13.93
CA ALA A 5 -50.98 -9.07 -13.35
C ALA A 5 -49.68 -8.47 -12.77
N THR A 6 -49.45 -8.70 -11.47
CA THR A 6 -48.17 -8.38 -10.84
C THR A 6 -47.08 -9.25 -11.49
N PRO A 7 -46.01 -8.65 -12.07
CA PRO A 7 -44.98 -9.44 -12.74
C PRO A 7 -44.18 -10.28 -11.73
N PRO A 8 -43.62 -11.43 -12.16
CA PRO A 8 -42.84 -12.30 -11.29
C PRO A 8 -41.60 -11.56 -10.74
N LEU A 9 -41.14 -11.99 -9.56
CA LEU A 9 -40.06 -11.35 -8.79
C LEU A 9 -38.79 -11.11 -9.64
N THR A 10 -38.46 -12.03 -10.54
CA THR A 10 -37.32 -11.93 -11.47
C THR A 10 -37.41 -10.76 -12.46
N GLN A 11 -38.60 -10.44 -12.99
CA GLN A 11 -38.79 -9.29 -13.89
C GLN A 11 -38.68 -7.94 -13.15
N ASN A 12 -39.10 -7.88 -11.88
CA ASN A 12 -38.90 -6.69 -11.06
C ASN A 12 -37.43 -6.51 -10.71
N LEU A 13 -36.67 -7.59 -10.48
CA LEU A 13 -35.26 -7.52 -10.14
C LEU A 13 -34.39 -6.98 -11.27
N GLN A 14 -34.54 -7.51 -12.49
CA GLN A 14 -33.78 -7.03 -13.66
C GLN A 14 -34.10 -5.56 -13.99
N ARG A 15 -35.36 -5.12 -13.80
CA ARG A 15 -35.77 -3.71 -13.97
C ARG A 15 -35.23 -2.80 -12.86
N ALA A 16 -35.19 -3.26 -11.61
CA ALA A 16 -34.55 -2.53 -10.52
C ALA A 16 -33.05 -2.36 -10.81
N TRP A 17 -32.38 -3.43 -11.26
CA TRP A 17 -30.97 -3.36 -11.65
C TRP A 17 -30.73 -2.43 -12.84
N GLN A 18 -31.52 -2.50 -13.91
CA GLN A 18 -31.43 -1.54 -15.03
C GLN A 18 -31.66 -0.08 -14.61
N THR A 19 -32.50 0.15 -13.60
CA THR A 19 -32.73 1.50 -13.04
C THR A 19 -31.49 1.98 -12.27
N VAL A 20 -30.87 1.10 -11.48
CA VAL A 20 -29.57 1.36 -10.81
C VAL A 20 -28.47 1.63 -11.85
N LEU A 21 -28.36 0.81 -12.89
CA LEU A 21 -27.40 0.99 -13.97
C LEU A 21 -27.57 2.35 -14.65
N GLY A 22 -28.80 2.72 -15.03
CA GLY A 22 -29.10 4.02 -15.64
C GLY A 22 -28.80 5.20 -14.72
N GLN A 23 -29.02 5.07 -13.41
CA GLN A 23 -28.67 6.11 -12.45
C GLN A 23 -27.15 6.21 -12.23
N LEU A 24 -26.45 5.09 -12.08
CA LEU A 24 -25.00 5.04 -12.00
C LEU A 24 -24.34 5.62 -13.27
N GLN A 25 -24.89 5.36 -14.46
CA GLN A 25 -24.40 5.93 -15.72
C GLN A 25 -24.43 7.47 -15.75
N MET A 26 -25.33 8.10 -14.98
CA MET A 26 -25.39 9.56 -14.82
C MET A 26 -24.53 10.07 -13.65
N GLU A 27 -24.31 9.24 -12.62
CA GLU A 27 -23.59 9.61 -11.39
C GLU A 27 -22.09 9.27 -11.41
N MET A 28 -21.61 8.49 -12.39
CA MET A 28 -20.19 8.09 -12.50
C MET A 28 -19.56 8.41 -13.86
N PRO A 29 -18.23 8.62 -13.96
CA PRO A 29 -17.56 8.88 -15.22
C PRO A 29 -17.78 7.75 -16.24
N ARG A 30 -18.08 8.09 -17.49
CA ARG A 30 -18.43 7.13 -18.55
C ARG A 30 -17.43 5.97 -18.69
N ALA A 31 -16.13 6.26 -18.71
CA ALA A 31 -15.10 5.22 -18.78
C ALA A 31 -15.12 4.26 -17.57
N SER A 32 -15.50 4.74 -16.37
CA SER A 32 -15.68 3.88 -15.20
C SER A 32 -16.98 3.07 -15.29
N TYR A 33 -18.07 3.64 -15.79
CA TYR A 33 -19.30 2.88 -16.06
C TYR A 33 -19.05 1.75 -17.07
N ASP A 34 -18.45 2.09 -18.21
CA ASP A 34 -18.12 1.18 -19.30
C ASP A 34 -17.12 0.08 -18.91
N THR A 35 -16.26 0.32 -17.91
CA THR A 35 -15.26 -0.66 -17.44
C THR A 35 -15.78 -1.56 -16.31
N TRP A 36 -16.63 -1.03 -15.42
CA TRP A 36 -16.93 -1.70 -14.14
C TRP A 36 -18.40 -2.07 -13.95
N VAL A 37 -19.34 -1.33 -14.54
CA VAL A 37 -20.76 -1.40 -14.17
C VAL A 37 -21.65 -1.84 -15.33
N ARG A 38 -21.37 -1.40 -16.57
CA ARG A 38 -22.21 -1.64 -17.75
C ARG A 38 -22.60 -3.11 -17.95
N ASP A 39 -21.62 -4.00 -17.83
CA ASP A 39 -21.78 -5.42 -18.18
C ASP A 39 -22.18 -6.29 -16.96
N THR A 40 -22.61 -5.66 -15.85
CA THR A 40 -23.02 -6.38 -14.64
C THR A 40 -24.50 -6.77 -14.68
N LYS A 41 -24.83 -7.98 -14.23
CA LYS A 41 -26.19 -8.55 -14.28
C LYS A 41 -26.67 -8.91 -12.86
N ALA A 42 -27.90 -8.58 -12.50
CA ALA A 42 -28.52 -9.13 -11.29
C ALA A 42 -28.83 -10.62 -11.49
N LEU A 43 -28.31 -11.48 -10.59
CA LEU A 43 -28.43 -12.94 -10.69
C LEU A 43 -29.58 -13.50 -9.84
N SER A 44 -29.63 -13.12 -8.56
CA SER A 44 -30.63 -13.61 -7.60
C SER A 44 -30.91 -12.58 -6.50
N TYR A 45 -32.07 -12.69 -5.85
CA TYR A 45 -32.45 -11.88 -4.70
C TYR A 45 -33.17 -12.75 -3.67
N GLU A 46 -32.52 -13.03 -2.55
CA GLU A 46 -32.99 -13.93 -1.50
C GLU A 46 -32.73 -13.30 -0.13
N ASP A 47 -33.70 -13.40 0.80
CA ASP A 47 -33.63 -12.93 2.19
C ASP A 47 -33.09 -11.50 2.44
N GLY A 48 -33.24 -10.61 1.44
CA GLY A 48 -32.77 -9.21 1.52
C GLY A 48 -31.41 -8.96 0.86
N HIS A 49 -30.72 -10.00 0.39
CA HIS A 49 -29.44 -9.91 -0.32
C HIS A 49 -29.64 -10.01 -1.84
N LEU A 50 -29.12 -9.03 -2.57
CA LEU A 50 -29.08 -9.03 -4.04
C LEU A 50 -27.68 -9.43 -4.53
N THR A 51 -27.60 -10.58 -5.19
CA THR A 51 -26.38 -11.05 -5.82
C THR A 51 -26.21 -10.49 -7.24
N ILE A 52 -25.12 -9.77 -7.48
CA ILE A 52 -24.76 -9.17 -8.78
C ILE A 52 -23.59 -9.93 -9.40
N GLY A 53 -23.81 -10.46 -10.61
CA GLY A 53 -22.82 -11.12 -11.44
C GLY A 53 -21.92 -10.12 -12.15
N VAL A 54 -20.61 -10.37 -12.07
CA VAL A 54 -19.57 -9.49 -12.63
C VAL A 54 -18.51 -10.31 -13.35
N ARG A 55 -17.91 -9.72 -14.39
CA ARG A 55 -17.04 -10.40 -15.37
C ARG A 55 -15.75 -11.02 -14.84
N ASN A 56 -15.21 -10.54 -13.71
CA ASN A 56 -13.99 -11.09 -13.09
C ASN A 56 -13.86 -10.62 -11.62
N ALA A 57 -12.99 -11.29 -10.85
CA ALA A 57 -12.75 -11.00 -9.44
C ALA A 57 -12.29 -9.55 -9.19
N TYR A 58 -11.53 -8.97 -10.12
CA TYR A 58 -11.10 -7.58 -10.05
C TYR A 58 -12.28 -6.60 -10.13
N THR A 59 -13.27 -6.88 -10.99
CA THR A 59 -14.52 -6.11 -11.08
C THR A 59 -15.36 -6.29 -9.81
N ARG A 60 -15.41 -7.49 -9.25
CA ARG A 60 -16.11 -7.78 -7.98
C ARG A 60 -15.58 -6.91 -6.85
N ASP A 61 -14.29 -7.01 -6.57
CA ASP A 61 -13.67 -6.37 -5.39
C ASP A 61 -13.70 -4.84 -5.51
N TRP A 62 -13.64 -4.30 -6.73
CA TRP A 62 -13.81 -2.86 -6.99
C TRP A 62 -15.25 -2.38 -6.72
N LEU A 63 -16.26 -3.13 -7.18
CA LEU A 63 -17.66 -2.80 -6.96
C LEU A 63 -18.06 -2.95 -5.48
N GLU A 64 -17.58 -4.00 -4.83
CA GLU A 64 -17.81 -4.25 -3.41
C GLU A 64 -17.21 -3.12 -2.55
N SER A 65 -15.92 -2.81 -2.74
CA SER A 65 -15.24 -1.79 -1.94
C SER A 65 -15.69 -0.34 -2.18
N ARG A 66 -16.34 -0.03 -3.31
CA ARG A 66 -16.70 1.36 -3.69
C ARG A 66 -18.18 1.61 -3.92
N LEU A 67 -18.90 0.67 -4.51
CA LEU A 67 -20.29 0.86 -4.93
C LEU A 67 -21.31 0.06 -4.11
N GLN A 68 -20.93 -0.97 -3.34
CA GLN A 68 -21.86 -1.78 -2.53
C GLN A 68 -22.82 -0.94 -1.69
N SER A 69 -22.30 0.01 -0.89
CA SER A 69 -23.13 0.88 -0.04
C SER A 69 -23.96 1.92 -0.80
N THR A 70 -23.51 2.33 -1.99
CA THR A 70 -24.25 3.26 -2.88
C THR A 70 -25.37 2.52 -3.59
N VAL A 71 -25.07 1.35 -4.15
CA VAL A 71 -25.99 0.45 -4.85
C VAL A 71 -27.06 -0.08 -3.90
N SER A 72 -26.68 -0.53 -2.70
CA SER A 72 -27.62 -0.88 -1.62
C SER A 72 -28.58 0.28 -1.34
N ARG A 73 -28.07 1.50 -1.15
CA ARG A 73 -28.91 2.69 -0.91
C ARG A 73 -29.86 3.01 -2.07
N LEU A 74 -29.39 2.89 -3.32
CA LEU A 74 -30.24 3.07 -4.50
C LEU A 74 -31.34 2.01 -4.57
N LEU A 75 -31.01 0.74 -4.32
CA LEU A 75 -31.96 -0.37 -4.28
C LEU A 75 -32.96 -0.27 -3.13
N ILE A 76 -32.55 0.22 -1.96
CA ILE A 76 -33.46 0.52 -0.85
C ILE A 76 -34.50 1.56 -1.30
N GLY A 77 -34.08 2.60 -2.04
CA GLY A 77 -34.98 3.60 -2.61
C GLY A 77 -35.90 3.05 -3.71
N ILE A 78 -35.38 2.21 -4.61
CA ILE A 78 -36.10 1.66 -5.77
C ILE A 78 -37.05 0.51 -5.39
N MET A 79 -36.66 -0.34 -4.44
CA MET A 79 -37.40 -1.54 -4.02
C MET A 79 -38.19 -1.34 -2.71
N ASN A 80 -38.03 -0.19 -2.05
CA ASN A 80 -38.67 0.26 -0.82
C ASN A 80 -38.63 -0.78 0.32
N ARG A 81 -37.44 -1.39 0.52
CA ARG A 81 -37.14 -2.44 1.51
C ARG A 81 -35.64 -2.45 1.79
N SER A 82 -35.19 -3.09 2.88
CA SER A 82 -33.76 -3.30 3.09
C SER A 82 -33.20 -4.21 2.00
N VAL A 83 -32.12 -3.78 1.34
CA VAL A 83 -31.42 -4.55 0.31
C VAL A 83 -29.92 -4.41 0.55
N ASP A 84 -29.28 -5.48 1.01
CA ASP A 84 -27.84 -5.62 0.96
C ASP A 84 -27.43 -6.23 -0.39
N VAL A 85 -26.19 -6.03 -0.80
CA VAL A 85 -25.74 -6.30 -2.18
C VAL A 85 -24.42 -7.01 -2.12
N ASP A 86 -24.32 -8.14 -2.81
CA ASP A 86 -23.13 -8.97 -2.85
C ASP A 86 -22.71 -9.18 -4.30
N PHE A 87 -21.45 -8.88 -4.62
CA PHE A 87 -20.93 -9.07 -5.97
C PHE A 87 -20.29 -10.46 -6.06
N VAL A 88 -20.54 -11.20 -7.14
CA VAL A 88 -19.94 -12.51 -7.40
C VAL A 88 -19.42 -12.60 -8.82
N VAL A 89 -18.29 -13.30 -8.99
CA VAL A 89 -17.74 -13.55 -10.31
C VAL A 89 -18.64 -14.56 -11.02
N SER A 90 -19.12 -14.22 -12.20
CA SER A 90 -19.87 -15.12 -13.07
C SER A 90 -19.09 -15.28 -14.37
N GLU A 91 -18.64 -16.50 -14.65
CA GLU A 91 -17.92 -16.84 -15.90
C GLU A 91 -18.88 -17.13 -17.08
N ALA A 92 -20.18 -16.87 -16.90
CA ALA A 92 -21.17 -16.82 -17.98
C ALA A 92 -21.40 -15.34 -18.38
N ASP A 93 -21.16 -14.89 -19.62
CA ASP A 93 -21.05 -15.63 -20.87
C ASP A 93 -19.82 -15.16 -21.68
N VAL A 94 -18.93 -16.10 -22.04
CA VAL A 94 -18.07 -16.00 -23.22
C VAL A 94 -18.04 -17.39 -23.87
N LEU A 95 -18.26 -17.44 -25.19
CA LEU A 95 -18.47 -18.64 -26.03
C LEU A 95 -19.88 -19.25 -25.96
N ASP A 96 -20.78 -18.76 -26.83
CA ASP A 96 -21.48 -19.59 -27.83
C ASP A 96 -22.40 -18.71 -28.72
N GLU A 97 -21.81 -17.91 -29.62
CA GLU A 97 -22.47 -17.44 -30.86
C GLU A 97 -21.42 -17.40 -31.99
N GLU A 98 -20.97 -18.57 -32.45
CA GLU A 98 -20.44 -18.73 -33.82
C GLU A 98 -21.48 -19.46 -34.69
N ASP A 99 -21.81 -18.82 -35.82
CA ASP A 99 -22.34 -19.36 -37.07
C ASP A 99 -23.59 -20.27 -37.09
N GLN A 100 -24.73 -19.65 -37.44
CA GLN A 100 -25.36 -19.96 -38.73
C GLN A 100 -26.41 -18.91 -39.18
N GLN A 101 -26.02 -17.99 -40.06
CA GLN A 101 -26.83 -17.64 -41.24
C GLN A 101 -26.00 -16.98 -42.34
N GLU A 102 -26.19 -17.45 -43.57
CA GLU A 102 -25.41 -17.06 -44.74
C GLU A 102 -25.69 -15.62 -45.20
N GLY A 103 -24.63 -14.92 -45.60
CA GLY A 103 -24.65 -14.01 -46.75
C GLY A 103 -25.23 -12.59 -46.57
N SER A 104 -24.37 -11.62 -46.29
CA SER A 104 -23.95 -10.63 -47.32
C SER A 104 -22.90 -9.64 -46.79
N GLU A 105 -22.04 -9.17 -47.69
CA GLU A 105 -20.86 -8.34 -47.44
C GLU A 105 -21.15 -7.01 -46.71
N ILE A 106 -20.47 -6.76 -45.59
CA ILE A 106 -19.92 -5.43 -45.26
C ILE A 106 -18.52 -5.62 -44.69
N GLN A 107 -17.53 -4.97 -45.31
CA GLN A 107 -16.16 -4.91 -44.81
C GLN A 107 -16.09 -4.09 -43.52
N ASN A 108 -15.56 -4.68 -42.44
CA ASN A 108 -14.91 -3.93 -41.37
C ASN A 108 -13.55 -4.58 -41.11
N ASP A 109 -12.55 -3.95 -41.70
CA ASP A 109 -11.15 -4.05 -41.28
C ASP A 109 -11.03 -3.66 -39.78
N HIS A 110 -9.92 -4.03 -39.12
CA HIS A 110 -9.62 -3.82 -37.68
C HIS A 110 -10.05 -4.93 -36.71
N GLU A 111 -9.36 -6.06 -36.82
CA GLU A 111 -9.11 -6.97 -35.68
C GLU A 111 -8.32 -6.22 -34.59
N ILE A 112 -8.83 -6.16 -33.37
CA ILE A 112 -8.13 -5.53 -32.22
C ILE A 112 -7.52 -6.63 -31.37
N GLU A 113 -6.23 -6.90 -31.59
CA GLU A 113 -5.44 -7.73 -30.66
C GLU A 113 -5.43 -7.09 -29.26
N LEU A 114 -5.64 -7.93 -28.24
CA LEU A 114 -5.50 -7.52 -26.85
C LEU A 114 -4.01 -7.34 -26.56
N ALA A 115 -3.53 -6.09 -26.59
CA ALA A 115 -2.11 -5.77 -26.54
C ALA A 115 -1.38 -6.49 -25.38
N ALA A 116 -0.25 -7.10 -25.71
CA ALA A 116 0.73 -7.55 -24.73
C ALA A 116 1.15 -6.39 -23.80
N SER A 117 1.84 -6.71 -22.70
CA SER A 117 2.41 -5.73 -21.77
C SER A 117 3.03 -4.57 -22.54
N THR A 118 2.60 -3.35 -22.25
CA THR A 118 3.06 -2.20 -23.03
C THR A 118 4.57 -2.08 -22.87
N GLN A 119 5.28 -1.67 -23.93
CA GLN A 119 6.73 -1.46 -23.87
C GLN A 119 7.13 -0.56 -22.68
N TYR A 120 6.28 0.42 -22.35
CA TYR A 120 6.40 1.24 -21.15
C TYR A 120 6.37 0.43 -19.84
N GLU A 121 5.43 -0.50 -19.66
CA GLU A 121 5.38 -1.36 -18.47
C GLU A 121 6.61 -2.26 -18.35
N GLU A 122 7.11 -2.80 -19.47
CA GLU A 122 8.31 -3.65 -19.49
C GLU A 122 9.60 -2.87 -19.17
N GLU A 123 9.71 -1.63 -19.61
CA GLU A 123 10.91 -0.80 -19.43
C GLU A 123 10.91 -0.01 -18.12
N VAL A 124 9.78 0.62 -17.78
CA VAL A 124 9.64 1.48 -16.60
C VAL A 124 9.37 0.66 -15.35
N LYS A 125 8.63 -0.46 -15.46
CA LYS A 125 8.17 -1.29 -14.34
C LYS A 125 7.56 -0.41 -13.24
N PRO A 126 6.40 0.23 -13.53
CA PRO A 126 5.85 1.30 -12.70
C PRO A 126 5.43 0.84 -11.28
N ASP A 127 5.38 -0.47 -11.04
CA ASP A 127 5.27 -1.11 -9.72
C ASP A 127 6.52 -0.91 -8.83
N ARG A 128 7.70 -0.73 -9.44
CA ARG A 128 8.98 -0.61 -8.74
C ARG A 128 9.22 0.83 -8.30
N VAL A 129 8.79 1.12 -7.08
CA VAL A 129 8.81 2.49 -6.54
C VAL A 129 9.55 2.62 -5.22
N VAL A 130 10.08 3.82 -4.97
CA VAL A 130 10.45 4.34 -3.65
C VAL A 130 9.25 5.11 -3.11
N VAL A 131 8.85 4.84 -1.86
CA VAL A 131 7.69 5.48 -1.21
C VAL A 131 8.06 5.96 0.19
N PHE A 132 7.68 7.20 0.51
CA PHE A 132 7.85 7.80 1.85
C PHE A 132 6.80 8.90 2.10
N PRO A 133 6.53 9.31 3.36
CA PRO A 133 5.51 10.30 3.67
C PRO A 133 5.75 11.65 2.98
N GLY A 134 4.69 12.22 2.40
CA GLY A 134 4.67 13.51 1.71
C GLY A 134 5.18 14.67 2.56
N TYR A 135 5.04 14.57 3.89
CA TYR A 135 5.56 15.55 4.85
C TYR A 135 7.06 15.80 4.69
N ALA A 136 7.83 14.80 4.23
CA ALA A 136 9.25 14.97 3.99
C ALA A 136 9.57 16.11 3.00
N LEU A 137 8.65 16.47 2.09
CA LEU A 137 8.82 17.62 1.21
C LEU A 137 8.70 18.97 1.93
N ARG A 138 8.07 19.06 3.13
CA ARG A 138 8.18 20.27 3.97
C ARG A 138 9.61 20.52 4.44
N LEU A 139 10.40 19.47 4.69
CA LEU A 139 11.83 19.62 5.07
C LEU A 139 12.65 20.29 3.96
N LEU A 140 12.34 20.04 2.69
CA LEU A 140 12.92 20.77 1.57
C LEU A 140 12.43 22.22 1.54
N SER A 141 11.12 22.45 1.60
CA SER A 141 10.56 23.81 1.44
C SER A 141 10.86 24.76 2.60
N GLN A 142 11.05 24.23 3.82
CA GLN A 142 11.47 24.97 5.01
C GLN A 142 13.00 25.08 5.14
N GLY A 143 13.77 24.49 4.22
CA GLY A 143 15.24 24.54 4.24
C GLY A 143 15.89 23.78 5.40
N ASP A 144 15.23 22.75 5.92
CA ASP A 144 15.78 21.82 6.91
C ASP A 144 16.65 20.72 6.27
N LEU A 145 16.39 20.42 5.00
CA LEU A 145 17.23 19.56 4.17
C LEU A 145 17.54 20.25 2.85
N SER A 146 18.77 20.11 2.39
CA SER A 146 19.10 20.33 0.98
C SER A 146 18.58 19.17 0.10
N PRO A 147 18.36 19.39 -1.21
CA PRO A 147 18.09 18.31 -2.17
C PRO A 147 19.12 17.16 -2.13
N LYS A 148 20.38 17.45 -1.77
CA LYS A 148 21.43 16.43 -1.64
C LYS A 148 21.23 15.54 -0.42
N GLU A 149 20.89 16.11 0.73
CA GLU A 149 20.61 15.38 1.97
C GLU A 149 19.32 14.57 1.86
N MET A 150 18.31 15.13 1.19
CA MET A 150 17.06 14.43 0.91
C MET A 150 17.30 13.18 0.02
N SER A 151 18.13 13.30 -1.03
CA SER A 151 18.57 12.14 -1.84
C SER A 151 19.32 11.08 -1.02
N LEU A 152 20.16 11.49 -0.06
CA LEU A 152 20.85 10.56 0.84
C LEU A 152 19.87 9.80 1.72
N TRP A 153 19.02 10.50 2.45
CA TRP A 153 18.03 9.90 3.35
C TRP A 153 17.09 8.94 2.61
N MET A 154 16.58 9.35 1.44
CA MET A 154 15.77 8.50 0.57
C MET A 154 16.52 7.20 0.18
N ALA A 155 17.80 7.30 -0.18
CA ALA A 155 18.58 6.14 -0.58
C ALA A 155 18.94 5.20 0.59
N PHE A 156 19.30 5.75 1.74
CA PHE A 156 19.52 4.99 2.97
C PHE A 156 18.27 4.22 3.39
N ARG A 157 17.09 4.85 3.29
CA ARG A 157 15.80 4.18 3.48
C ARG A 157 15.57 3.06 2.48
N GLN A 158 15.80 3.31 1.20
CA GLN A 158 15.52 2.32 0.16
C GLN A 158 16.43 1.09 0.31
N ALA A 159 17.70 1.28 0.68
CA ALA A 159 18.59 0.19 1.04
C ALA A 159 18.14 -0.57 2.31
N ALA A 160 17.60 0.12 3.32
CA ALA A 160 17.10 -0.50 4.55
C ALA A 160 15.69 -1.13 4.41
N TYR A 161 14.90 -0.76 3.39
CA TYR A 161 13.45 -0.93 3.36
C TYR A 161 12.97 -2.38 3.56
N PHE A 162 13.59 -3.34 2.85
CA PHE A 162 13.17 -4.73 2.92
C PHE A 162 13.36 -5.36 4.29
N ASP A 163 14.54 -5.18 4.88
CA ASP A 163 14.87 -5.82 6.15
C ASP A 163 14.10 -5.12 7.29
N TRP A 164 13.94 -3.81 7.22
CA TRP A 164 13.03 -3.06 8.09
C TRP A 164 11.58 -3.57 8.04
N LYS A 165 11.06 -3.86 6.84
CA LYS A 165 9.71 -4.40 6.64
C LYS A 165 9.59 -5.84 7.14
N LYS A 166 10.62 -6.68 6.96
CA LYS A 166 10.69 -8.04 7.53
C LYS A 166 10.68 -8.02 9.06
N THR A 167 11.31 -7.04 9.71
CA THR A 167 11.25 -6.88 11.18
C THR A 167 9.94 -6.26 11.70
N GLY A 168 8.90 -6.15 10.86
CA GLY A 168 7.57 -5.66 11.25
C GLY A 168 7.36 -4.14 11.16
N GLY A 169 8.38 -3.37 10.78
CA GLY A 169 8.31 -1.91 10.61
C GLY A 169 8.36 -1.13 11.93
N GLY A 170 9.50 -0.49 12.22
CA GLY A 170 9.69 0.42 13.36
C GLY A 170 9.96 1.87 12.95
N ALA A 171 10.06 2.79 13.91
CA ALA A 171 10.40 4.20 13.64
C ALA A 171 11.82 4.40 13.08
N SER A 172 12.75 3.50 13.40
CA SER A 172 14.12 3.46 12.90
C SER A 172 14.58 2.04 12.58
N PHE A 173 15.70 1.90 11.89
CA PHE A 173 16.32 0.61 11.57
C PHE A 173 17.85 0.70 11.60
N VAL A 174 18.54 -0.38 11.97
CA VAL A 174 20.02 -0.44 12.01
C VAL A 174 20.53 -1.56 11.10
N ARG A 175 21.39 -1.24 10.13
CA ARG A 175 21.95 -2.20 9.16
C ARG A 175 23.37 -1.81 8.73
N ASN A 176 24.20 -2.79 8.38
CA ASN A 176 25.44 -2.56 7.63
C ASN A 176 25.07 -2.40 6.15
N ILE A 177 25.32 -1.22 5.58
CA ILE A 177 24.87 -0.89 4.20
C ILE A 177 26.09 -0.59 3.31
N PRO A 178 26.32 -1.37 2.24
CA PRO A 178 27.33 -1.07 1.23
C PRO A 178 27.06 0.28 0.56
N HIS A 179 28.12 1.07 0.34
CA HIS A 179 28.03 2.38 -0.33
C HIS A 179 27.36 2.32 -1.71
N GLN A 180 27.45 1.18 -2.42
CA GLN A 180 26.82 0.95 -3.72
C GLN A 180 25.28 0.97 -3.65
N GLU A 181 24.67 0.38 -2.61
CA GLU A 181 23.20 0.36 -2.42
C GLU A 181 22.64 1.78 -2.22
N ILE A 182 23.44 2.68 -1.62
CA ILE A 182 23.07 4.08 -1.37
C ILE A 182 23.30 4.93 -2.62
N ILE A 183 24.46 4.78 -3.28
CA ILE A 183 24.83 5.57 -4.46
C ILE A 183 23.84 5.41 -5.61
N LYS A 184 23.29 4.20 -5.83
CA LYS A 184 22.32 3.96 -6.92
C LYS A 184 21.08 4.84 -6.80
N PHE A 185 20.51 4.97 -5.61
CA PHE A 185 19.28 5.75 -5.39
C PHE A 185 19.55 7.23 -5.04
N ALA A 186 20.69 7.56 -4.43
CA ALA A 186 21.02 8.95 -4.08
C ALA A 186 21.52 9.79 -5.28
N ASN A 187 21.65 9.16 -6.45
CA ASN A 187 22.18 9.73 -7.69
C ASN A 187 23.47 10.55 -7.49
N MET A 188 24.51 9.94 -6.92
CA MET A 188 25.79 10.62 -6.68
C MET A 188 27.00 9.79 -7.10
N SER A 189 28.16 10.41 -7.35
CA SER A 189 29.40 9.65 -7.60
C SER A 189 29.97 9.08 -6.31
N ARG A 190 30.79 8.03 -6.39
CA ARG A 190 31.50 7.46 -5.23
C ARG A 190 32.28 8.54 -4.47
N THR A 191 33.02 9.39 -5.18
CA THR A 191 33.75 10.52 -4.59
C THR A 191 32.83 11.51 -3.88
N SER A 192 31.66 11.82 -4.44
CA SER A 192 30.72 12.74 -3.78
C SER A 192 30.01 12.13 -2.58
N PHE A 193 29.82 10.81 -2.55
CA PHE A 193 29.32 10.09 -1.38
C PHE A 193 30.34 10.12 -0.25
N PHE A 194 31.57 9.67 -0.49
CA PHE A 194 32.61 9.63 0.55
C PHE A 194 32.94 11.03 1.09
N ARG A 195 33.00 12.06 0.24
CA ARG A 195 33.14 13.46 0.68
C ARG A 195 31.99 13.96 1.55
N GLU A 196 30.77 13.40 1.39
CA GLU A 196 29.62 13.82 2.17
C GLU A 196 29.51 13.10 3.53
N ILE A 197 30.01 11.87 3.62
CA ILE A 197 30.02 11.09 4.88
C ILE A 197 31.32 11.20 5.68
N ASN A 198 32.41 11.70 5.08
CA ASN A 198 33.68 11.85 5.78
C ASN A 198 33.53 12.86 6.94
N GLU A 199 34.06 12.52 8.12
CA GLU A 199 34.01 13.34 9.33
C GLU A 199 32.58 13.73 9.79
N LYS A 200 31.55 12.98 9.37
CA LYS A 200 30.16 13.17 9.81
C LYS A 200 29.54 11.90 10.39
N ASP A 201 29.21 11.97 11.67
CA ASP A 201 28.46 10.91 12.37
C ASP A 201 26.94 11.04 12.20
N ALA A 202 26.46 12.21 11.77
CA ALA A 202 25.06 12.50 11.51
C ALA A 202 24.87 13.13 10.12
N LEU A 203 23.90 12.61 9.36
CA LEU A 203 23.55 13.02 8.00
C LEU A 203 22.05 13.34 7.92
N ALA A 204 21.66 14.16 6.95
CA ALA A 204 20.28 14.53 6.66
C ALA A 204 19.48 14.92 7.93
N ALA A 205 19.90 16.01 8.57
CA ALA A 205 19.31 16.53 9.81
C ALA A 205 19.14 15.48 10.95
N SER A 206 20.15 14.61 11.09
CA SER A 206 20.24 13.49 12.06
C SER A 206 19.27 12.32 11.81
N MET A 207 18.65 12.24 10.63
CA MET A 207 17.82 11.09 10.26
C MET A 207 18.62 9.88 9.79
N VAL A 208 19.93 10.03 9.54
CA VAL A 208 20.86 8.93 9.30
C VAL A 208 22.07 9.14 10.21
N LEU A 209 22.35 8.18 11.09
CA LEU A 209 23.45 8.22 12.06
C LEU A 209 24.43 7.09 11.76
N ARG A 210 25.72 7.37 11.79
CA ARG A 210 26.77 6.34 11.73
C ARG A 210 26.88 5.69 13.10
N VAL A 211 26.85 4.36 13.14
CA VAL A 211 26.97 3.60 14.38
C VAL A 211 28.38 2.98 14.41
N PRO A 212 29.12 3.05 15.54
CA PRO A 212 30.38 2.34 15.68
C PRO A 212 30.23 0.84 15.40
N GLU A 213 31.27 0.23 14.82
CA GLU A 213 31.31 -1.23 14.68
C GLU A 213 31.43 -1.88 16.06
N VAL A 214 30.62 -2.90 16.30
CA VAL A 214 30.77 -3.79 17.46
C VAL A 214 31.70 -4.90 17.02
N ALA A 215 32.80 -5.10 17.76
CA ALA A 215 34.00 -5.80 17.31
C ALA A 215 33.89 -7.33 17.14
N GLU A 216 32.68 -7.89 17.02
CA GLU A 216 32.43 -9.34 17.15
C GLU A 216 31.87 -10.01 15.89
N ASN A 217 31.42 -9.26 14.87
CA ASN A 217 30.82 -9.85 13.66
C ASN A 217 31.82 -9.90 12.48
N PHE A 218 32.60 -10.98 12.43
CA PHE A 218 33.23 -11.42 11.18
C PHE A 218 32.14 -11.90 10.22
N TYR A 219 31.73 -11.06 9.27
CA TYR A 219 30.82 -11.48 8.20
C TYR A 219 31.59 -12.37 7.21
N ASN A 220 31.15 -13.61 7.00
CA ASN A 220 31.70 -14.50 5.96
C ASN A 220 31.26 -14.08 4.53
N ASN A 221 31.18 -12.78 4.24
CA ASN A 221 30.67 -12.26 2.98
C ASN A 221 31.41 -10.98 2.57
N ALA A 222 32.33 -11.10 1.59
CA ALA A 222 33.19 -10.04 1.08
C ALA A 222 32.46 -8.76 0.61
N HIS A 223 31.16 -8.84 0.32
CA HIS A 223 30.34 -7.67 -0.01
C HIS A 223 30.02 -6.77 1.21
N LEU A 224 30.10 -7.31 2.43
CA LEU A 224 29.85 -6.61 3.69
C LEU A 224 31.13 -6.11 4.38
N ASP A 225 32.30 -6.61 4.02
CA ASP A 225 33.61 -6.22 4.60
C ASP A 225 33.96 -4.72 4.44
N ASN A 226 33.21 -3.99 3.62
CA ASN A 226 33.35 -2.55 3.40
C ASN A 226 32.04 -1.78 3.69
N ALA A 227 31.08 -2.38 4.41
CA ALA A 227 29.77 -1.82 4.69
C ALA A 227 29.73 -1.14 6.07
N ASN A 228 29.68 0.19 6.07
CA ASN A 228 29.46 0.97 7.29
C ASN A 228 28.12 0.61 7.96
N ARG A 229 28.10 0.58 9.30
CA ARG A 229 26.88 0.43 10.09
C ARG A 229 26.16 1.76 10.25
N TRP A 230 24.86 1.77 9.96
CA TRP A 230 24.02 2.97 10.01
C TRP A 230 22.73 2.71 10.77
N GLN A 231 22.25 3.73 11.47
CA GLN A 231 20.89 3.84 11.99
C GLN A 231 20.12 4.83 11.10
N ILE A 232 18.97 4.41 10.57
CA ILE A 232 18.16 5.14 9.59
C ILE A 232 16.78 5.41 10.19
N SER A 233 16.30 6.66 10.14
CA SER A 233 14.94 7.04 10.54
C SER A 233 13.93 6.72 9.44
N MET A 234 13.00 5.81 9.75
CA MET A 234 11.96 5.31 8.85
C MET A 234 10.64 6.11 8.92
N SER A 235 10.55 7.11 9.80
CA SER A 235 9.72 8.34 9.61
C SER A 235 10.59 9.57 9.30
N PRO A 236 10.13 10.59 8.55
CA PRO A 236 10.75 11.92 8.60
C PRO A 236 10.59 12.54 9.99
N ARG A 237 11.56 13.40 10.37
CA ARG A 237 11.47 14.30 11.53
C ARG A 237 10.54 15.47 11.24
N LEU A 238 10.08 16.17 12.28
CA LEU A 238 9.46 17.49 12.12
C LEU A 238 10.45 18.53 11.58
N THR A 239 9.93 19.49 10.81
CA THR A 239 10.65 20.70 10.40
C THR A 239 10.94 21.58 11.61
N ARG A 240 11.96 22.45 11.54
CA ARG A 240 12.19 23.43 12.62
C ARG A 240 11.00 24.35 12.81
N HIS A 241 10.36 24.76 11.72
CA HIS A 241 9.15 25.57 11.72
C HIS A 241 8.01 24.90 12.51
N ASP A 242 7.65 23.68 12.11
CA ASP A 242 6.49 22.97 12.66
C ASP A 242 6.72 22.58 14.12
N ALA A 243 7.95 22.18 14.46
CA ALA A 243 8.33 21.95 15.85
C ALA A 243 8.18 23.21 16.71
N THR A 244 8.59 24.39 16.21
CA THR A 244 8.43 25.66 16.93
C THR A 244 6.97 26.10 17.06
N VAL A 245 6.14 25.91 16.03
CA VAL A 245 4.68 26.16 16.12
C VAL A 245 4.04 25.31 17.22
N ILE A 246 4.33 24.00 17.24
CA ILE A 246 3.76 23.07 18.22
C ILE A 246 4.30 23.37 19.62
N GLU A 247 5.59 23.68 19.75
CA GLU A 247 6.22 24.09 21.02
C GLU A 247 5.62 25.38 21.57
N MET A 248 5.36 26.37 20.71
CA MET A 248 4.71 27.63 21.09
C MET A 248 3.30 27.40 21.63
N ILE A 249 2.48 26.60 20.94
CA ILE A 249 1.10 26.31 21.35
C ILE A 249 1.09 25.53 22.67
N LEU A 250 1.83 24.42 22.76
CA LEU A 250 1.90 23.61 23.98
C LEU A 250 2.43 24.41 25.17
N SER A 251 3.50 25.19 24.99
CA SER A 251 4.08 26.00 26.07
C SER A 251 3.13 27.12 26.54
N SER A 252 2.34 27.69 25.63
CA SER A 252 1.30 28.67 25.96
C SER A 252 0.20 28.04 26.82
N ASP A 253 -0.35 26.91 26.40
CA ASP A 253 -1.46 26.25 27.10
C ASP A 253 -1.02 25.73 28.48
N ILE A 254 0.20 25.18 28.59
CA ILE A 254 0.80 24.75 29.85
C ILE A 254 1.10 25.95 30.79
N ALA A 255 1.45 27.13 30.24
CA ALA A 255 1.70 28.34 31.03
C ALA A 255 0.42 29.02 31.54
N LEU A 256 -0.73 28.78 30.88
CA LEU A 256 -2.06 29.22 31.33
C LEU A 256 -2.65 28.32 32.43
N ALA A 257 -2.17 27.09 32.56
CA ALA A 257 -2.58 26.17 33.61
C ALA A 257 -2.12 26.63 35.01
N GLU A 258 -2.76 26.10 36.06
CA GLU A 258 -2.25 26.25 37.42
C GLU A 258 -0.83 25.70 37.54
N LYS A 259 0.00 26.31 38.41
CA LYS A 259 1.38 25.86 38.69
C LYS A 259 1.41 24.60 39.56
N ASN A 260 0.76 23.54 39.10
CA ASN A 260 0.85 22.20 39.66
C ASN A 260 0.95 21.16 38.52
N GLU A 261 1.72 20.11 38.76
CA GLU A 261 2.05 19.08 37.77
C GLU A 261 0.82 18.46 37.10
N LYS A 262 -0.24 18.18 37.88
CA LYS A 262 -1.48 17.56 37.38
C LYS A 262 -2.23 18.46 36.41
N ALA A 263 -2.33 19.76 36.71
CA ALA A 263 -2.96 20.74 35.84
C ALA A 263 -2.14 20.96 34.56
N GLN A 264 -0.81 21.01 34.67
CA GLN A 264 0.09 21.13 33.52
C GLN A 264 0.04 19.90 32.60
N PHE A 265 -0.02 18.68 33.16
CA PHE A 265 -0.22 17.45 32.39
C PHE A 265 -1.61 17.39 31.74
N ALA A 266 -2.66 17.83 32.44
CA ALA A 266 -4.01 17.89 31.87
C ALA A 266 -4.10 18.90 30.72
N ALA A 267 -3.50 20.09 30.86
CA ALA A 267 -3.42 21.10 29.81
C ALA A 267 -2.61 20.62 28.59
N ALA A 268 -1.46 19.97 28.83
CA ALA A 268 -0.67 19.37 27.75
C ALA A 268 -1.45 18.28 26.99
N LEU A 269 -2.18 17.41 27.70
CA LEU A 269 -3.01 16.37 27.08
C LEU A 269 -4.14 16.98 26.24
N GLN A 270 -4.88 17.94 26.81
CA GLN A 270 -5.95 18.63 26.09
C GLN A 270 -5.42 19.35 24.84
N SER A 271 -4.31 20.06 24.93
CA SER A 271 -3.70 20.76 23.79
C SER A 271 -3.28 19.78 22.67
N LEU A 272 -2.67 18.64 23.03
CA LEU A 272 -2.33 17.58 22.08
C LEU A 272 -3.58 16.99 21.41
N GLU A 273 -4.67 16.74 22.16
CA GLU A 273 -5.93 16.23 21.63
C GLU A 273 -6.62 17.25 20.72
N GLU A 274 -6.64 18.54 21.09
CA GLU A 274 -7.21 19.62 20.28
C GLU A 274 -6.45 19.83 18.95
N LEU A 275 -5.11 19.83 18.99
CA LEU A 275 -4.27 19.84 17.78
C LEU A 275 -4.53 18.59 16.93
N THR A 276 -4.68 17.43 17.56
CA THR A 276 -5.04 16.17 16.89
C THR A 276 -6.48 16.19 16.34
N GLY A 277 -7.35 17.11 16.79
CA GLY A 277 -8.67 17.37 16.20
C GLY A 277 -8.62 18.20 14.92
N ARG A 278 -7.80 19.27 14.88
CA ARG A 278 -7.75 20.28 13.81
C ARG A 278 -6.97 19.84 12.55
N SER A 279 -7.11 20.51 11.41
CA SER A 279 -6.27 20.21 10.24
C SER A 279 -4.85 20.75 10.48
N PRO A 280 -3.77 20.01 10.17
CA PRO A 280 -2.41 20.53 10.36
C PRO A 280 -2.14 21.87 9.66
N GLY A 281 -2.76 22.12 8.50
CA GLY A 281 -2.66 23.42 7.82
C GLY A 281 -3.27 24.61 8.57
N ASP A 282 -4.18 24.36 9.54
CA ASP A 282 -4.84 25.43 10.31
C ASP A 282 -3.88 26.11 11.31
N TYR A 283 -2.76 25.45 11.65
CA TYR A 283 -1.78 25.95 12.62
C TYR A 283 -0.33 25.89 12.12
N LEU A 284 0.08 24.89 11.34
CA LEU A 284 1.49 24.72 10.92
C LEU A 284 2.03 25.83 9.99
N ASP A 285 1.17 26.67 9.42
CA ASP A 285 1.56 27.78 8.55
C ASP A 285 1.49 29.15 9.29
N MET A 286 1.42 29.13 10.64
CA MET A 286 1.63 30.30 11.50
C MET A 286 3.06 30.85 11.37
N VAL A 287 3.22 32.17 11.34
CA VAL A 287 4.54 32.83 11.29
C VAL A 287 5.21 32.74 12.67
N VAL A 288 6.38 32.11 12.74
CA VAL A 288 7.19 31.96 13.95
C VAL A 288 8.67 32.28 13.72
N ASP A 289 9.37 32.73 14.77
CA ASP A 289 10.82 32.95 14.74
C ASP A 289 11.57 31.61 14.79
N LEU A 290 12.32 31.29 13.74
CA LEU A 290 12.98 29.99 13.58
C LEU A 290 14.22 29.84 14.48
N PRO A 291 14.26 28.85 15.39
CA PRO A 291 15.43 28.60 16.23
C PRO A 291 16.55 27.90 15.45
N LYS A 292 17.79 28.01 15.95
CA LYS A 292 18.96 27.30 15.38
C LYS A 292 18.84 25.77 15.48
N ARG A 293 18.15 25.27 16.51
CA ARG A 293 17.84 23.86 16.74
C ARG A 293 16.40 23.77 17.22
N ALA A 294 15.67 22.78 16.74
CA ALA A 294 14.34 22.44 17.24
C ALA A 294 14.26 20.91 17.44
N PRO A 295 13.36 20.45 18.33
CA PRO A 295 13.04 19.04 18.50
C PRO A 295 12.77 18.30 17.18
N ALA A 296 13.03 17.00 17.15
CA ALA A 296 12.79 16.14 15.99
C ALA A 296 11.36 15.58 15.93
N GLY A 297 10.63 15.58 17.04
CA GLY A 297 9.28 15.02 17.15
C GLY A 297 8.49 15.55 18.35
N VAL A 298 7.18 15.32 18.36
CA VAL A 298 6.23 15.88 19.35
C VAL A 298 6.56 15.41 20.77
N VAL A 299 7.03 14.17 20.93
CA VAL A 299 7.46 13.60 22.22
C VAL A 299 8.62 14.40 22.85
N GLU A 300 9.55 14.89 22.04
CA GLU A 300 10.69 15.70 22.51
C GLU A 300 10.26 17.15 22.81
N ILE A 301 9.32 17.71 22.02
CA ILE A 301 8.68 19.00 22.33
C ILE A 301 7.98 18.93 23.69
N LEU A 302 7.20 17.88 23.92
CA LEU A 302 6.47 17.65 25.17
C LEU A 302 7.40 17.56 26.38
N ARG A 303 8.50 16.80 26.29
CA ARG A 303 9.52 16.76 27.36
C ARG A 303 10.07 18.15 27.67
N ARG A 304 10.41 18.93 26.64
CA ARG A 304 10.96 20.28 26.79
C ARG A 304 9.96 21.27 27.38
N ALA A 305 8.68 21.18 26.99
CA ALA A 305 7.61 22.06 27.48
C ALA A 305 7.23 21.77 28.95
N LEU A 306 7.31 20.50 29.38
CA LEU A 306 7.02 20.08 30.76
C LEU A 306 8.26 20.01 31.67
N GLY A 307 9.48 20.14 31.13
CA GLY A 307 10.72 20.00 31.90
C GLY A 307 11.03 18.57 32.36
N LEU A 308 10.57 17.56 31.61
CA LEU A 308 10.73 16.14 31.97
C LEU A 308 12.07 15.57 31.45
N GLU A 309 12.91 15.09 32.37
CA GLU A 309 14.16 14.39 32.02
C GLU A 309 13.98 12.86 31.86
N GLU A 310 12.93 12.27 32.46
CA GLU A 310 12.69 10.81 32.48
C GLU A 310 11.41 10.38 31.71
N ASP A 311 10.63 9.45 32.29
CA ASP A 311 9.46 8.81 31.69
C ASP A 311 8.27 9.75 31.53
N ILE A 312 7.58 9.63 30.40
CA ILE A 312 6.39 10.40 30.06
C ILE A 312 5.15 9.57 30.42
N PRO A 313 4.14 10.12 31.10
CA PRO A 313 2.87 9.43 31.32
C PRO A 313 2.28 8.87 30.02
N ALA A 314 1.89 7.60 30.01
CA ALA A 314 1.49 6.88 28.80
C ALA A 314 0.39 7.58 27.97
N ALA A 315 -0.55 8.27 28.62
CA ALA A 315 -1.58 9.06 27.94
C ALA A 315 -0.97 10.22 27.12
N LEU A 316 -0.02 10.96 27.70
CA LEU A 316 0.68 12.06 27.02
C LEU A 316 1.60 11.54 25.90
N PHE A 317 2.29 10.42 26.12
CA PHE A 317 3.09 9.78 25.08
C PHE A 317 2.23 9.36 23.87
N ASN A 318 1.12 8.66 24.12
CA ASN A 318 0.19 8.23 23.07
C ASN A 318 -0.44 9.42 22.32
N ALA A 319 -0.80 10.50 23.02
CA ALA A 319 -1.32 11.72 22.40
C ALA A 319 -0.27 12.45 21.55
N ALA A 320 0.99 12.48 22.00
CA ALA A 320 2.11 13.04 21.24
C ALA A 320 2.41 12.21 19.97
N GLU A 321 2.41 10.89 20.06
CA GLU A 321 2.53 10.01 18.88
C GLU A 321 1.34 10.16 17.93
N ALA A 322 0.11 10.27 18.44
CA ALA A 322 -1.08 10.49 17.62
C ALA A 322 -1.01 11.81 16.84
N LEU A 323 -0.62 12.92 17.50
CA LEU A 323 -0.41 14.21 16.84
C LEU A 323 0.70 14.12 15.78
N GLN A 324 1.84 13.51 16.11
CA GLN A 324 2.94 13.35 15.17
C GLN A 324 2.51 12.54 13.93
N ASN A 325 1.87 11.39 14.14
CA ASN A 325 1.37 10.55 13.05
C ASN A 325 0.34 11.28 12.19
N LYS A 326 -0.55 12.08 12.79
CA LYS A 326 -1.49 12.93 12.03
C LYS A 326 -0.75 13.93 11.14
N ILE A 327 0.25 14.62 11.68
CA ILE A 327 1.04 15.63 10.93
C ILE A 327 1.81 14.97 9.78
N ILE A 328 2.51 13.86 10.03
CA ILE A 328 3.30 13.17 9.00
C ILE A 328 2.41 12.62 7.87
N ASN A 329 1.24 12.08 8.19
CA ASN A 329 0.33 11.46 7.23
C ASN A 329 -0.56 12.47 6.47
N ALA A 330 -0.79 13.68 6.99
CA ALA A 330 -1.66 14.68 6.37
C ALA A 330 -1.23 15.14 4.96
N TYR A 331 0.02 14.90 4.59
CA TYR A 331 0.60 15.29 3.30
C TYR A 331 0.65 14.13 2.29
N GLY A 332 0.01 12.98 2.58
CA GLY A 332 -0.01 11.81 1.70
C GLY A 332 1.34 11.09 1.61
N SER A 333 1.63 10.47 0.47
CA SER A 333 2.93 9.83 0.18
C SER A 333 3.55 10.37 -1.11
N VAL A 334 4.87 10.49 -1.14
CA VAL A 334 5.64 10.66 -2.38
C VAL A 334 5.89 9.29 -2.99
N VAL A 335 5.72 9.18 -4.31
CA VAL A 335 6.06 8.00 -5.11
C VAL A 335 7.09 8.38 -6.15
N ILE A 336 8.15 7.59 -6.29
CA ILE A 336 9.18 7.79 -7.30
C ILE A 336 9.52 6.44 -7.93
N THR A 337 9.42 6.32 -9.25
CA THR A 337 9.80 5.08 -9.96
C THR A 337 11.30 4.81 -9.80
N HIS A 338 11.70 3.54 -9.72
CA HIS A 338 13.10 3.15 -9.79
C HIS A 338 13.70 3.60 -11.12
N HIS A 339 12.96 3.42 -12.22
CA HIS A 339 13.37 3.83 -13.57
C HIS A 339 13.71 5.32 -13.65
N PHE A 340 12.95 6.22 -12.99
CA PHE A 340 13.32 7.63 -12.90
C PHE A 340 14.71 7.80 -12.28
N LEU A 341 14.93 7.23 -11.09
CA LEU A 341 16.16 7.40 -10.32
C LEU A 341 17.39 6.73 -10.93
N THR A 342 17.23 5.56 -11.57
CA THR A 342 18.33 4.71 -12.03
C THR A 342 18.57 4.77 -13.55
N VAL A 343 17.62 5.29 -14.34
CA VAL A 343 17.72 5.36 -15.81
C VAL A 343 17.57 6.79 -16.33
N VAL A 344 16.40 7.42 -16.11
CA VAL A 344 16.06 8.75 -16.65
C VAL A 344 17.01 9.82 -16.13
N VAL A 345 17.21 9.83 -14.81
CA VAL A 345 18.05 10.82 -14.12
C VAL A 345 19.52 10.75 -14.57
N PRO A 346 20.17 9.55 -14.65
CA PRO A 346 21.49 9.41 -15.28
C PRO A 346 21.53 9.81 -16.75
N HIS A 347 20.54 9.43 -17.56
CA HIS A 347 20.48 9.75 -18.99
C HIS A 347 20.51 11.28 -19.23
N PHE A 348 19.62 12.03 -18.58
CA PHE A 348 19.57 13.49 -18.64
C PHE A 348 20.59 14.20 -17.73
N LYS A 349 21.43 13.44 -17.00
CA LYS A 349 22.50 13.93 -16.12
C LYS A 349 21.99 14.97 -15.09
N LEU A 350 20.77 14.78 -14.59
CA LEU A 350 20.11 15.75 -13.72
C LEU A 350 20.83 15.89 -12.37
N THR A 351 21.01 17.15 -11.93
CA THR A 351 21.52 17.46 -10.59
C THR A 351 20.47 17.17 -9.51
N GLN A 352 20.88 16.91 -8.25
CA GLN A 352 19.94 16.61 -7.15
C GLN A 352 18.86 17.68 -7.00
N SER A 353 19.19 18.96 -7.21
CA SER A 353 18.22 20.05 -7.16
C SER A 353 17.19 20.00 -8.30
N GLN A 354 17.59 19.58 -9.50
CA GLN A 354 16.64 19.35 -10.61
C GLN A 354 15.75 18.14 -10.34
N ILE A 355 16.34 17.02 -9.87
CA ILE A 355 15.62 15.80 -9.48
C ILE A 355 14.49 16.12 -8.49
N TRP A 356 14.83 16.81 -7.38
CA TRP A 356 13.83 17.16 -6.36
C TRP A 356 12.83 18.21 -6.84
N THR A 357 13.21 19.13 -7.75
CA THR A 357 12.24 20.05 -8.36
C THR A 357 11.20 19.29 -9.20
N ALA A 358 11.62 18.30 -10.00
CA ALA A 358 10.71 17.47 -10.78
C ALA A 358 9.80 16.62 -9.88
N ILE A 359 10.34 15.99 -8.83
CA ILE A 359 9.56 15.23 -7.84
C ILE A 359 8.52 16.14 -7.17
N VAL A 360 8.94 17.29 -6.64
CA VAL A 360 8.08 18.28 -5.95
C VAL A 360 6.92 18.78 -6.79
N LEU A 361 7.08 18.83 -8.12
CA LEU A 361 6.06 19.25 -9.07
C LEU A 361 5.15 18.09 -9.53
N ARG A 362 5.71 16.90 -9.82
CA ARG A 362 4.91 15.68 -10.05
C ARG A 362 3.99 15.41 -8.84
N ASP A 363 4.53 15.58 -7.63
CA ASP A 363 3.86 15.51 -6.33
C ASP A 363 2.74 16.54 -6.10
N ARG A 364 2.77 17.67 -6.85
CA ARG A 364 1.77 18.76 -6.80
C ARG A 364 0.76 18.73 -7.94
N CYS A 365 0.94 17.86 -8.93
CA CYS A 365 -0.09 17.58 -9.92
C CYS A 365 -1.27 16.91 -9.19
N TYR A 366 -2.48 17.43 -9.38
CA TYR A 366 -3.66 16.95 -8.66
C TYR A 366 -4.58 16.17 -9.60
N TYR A 367 -5.31 15.21 -9.03
CA TYR A 367 -6.34 14.47 -9.71
C TYR A 367 -7.70 14.94 -9.20
N ASP A 368 -8.56 15.37 -10.11
CA ASP A 368 -9.92 15.75 -9.76
C ASP A 368 -10.83 14.53 -9.75
N TYR A 369 -11.23 14.10 -8.56
CA TYR A 369 -12.17 12.99 -8.39
C TYR A 369 -13.63 13.38 -8.69
N GLU A 370 -13.98 14.68 -8.75
CA GLU A 370 -15.33 15.14 -9.15
C GLU A 370 -15.46 15.16 -10.69
N SER A 371 -14.43 15.57 -11.44
CA SER A 371 -14.46 15.59 -12.92
C SER A 371 -13.77 14.39 -13.60
N GLY A 372 -13.02 13.58 -12.87
CA GLY A 372 -12.18 12.49 -13.41
C GLY A 372 -10.95 12.98 -14.19
N ILE A 373 -10.67 14.28 -14.18
CA ILE A 373 -9.57 14.88 -14.93
C ILE A 373 -8.29 14.84 -14.10
N GLU A 374 -7.28 14.19 -14.65
CA GLU A 374 -5.92 14.28 -14.15
C GLU A 374 -5.27 15.58 -14.65
N HIS A 375 -4.90 16.47 -13.73
CA HIS A 375 -4.25 17.73 -14.10
C HIS A 375 -2.73 17.54 -14.15
N ASP A 376 -2.19 17.55 -15.36
CA ASP A 376 -0.76 17.50 -15.67
C ASP A 376 -0.06 18.87 -15.51
N PHE A 377 -0.62 19.76 -14.69
CA PHE A 377 -0.09 21.10 -14.49
C PHE A 377 -0.14 21.55 -13.03
N VAL A 378 0.77 22.46 -12.70
CA VAL A 378 0.87 23.11 -11.38
C VAL A 378 0.65 24.61 -11.54
N MET A 379 -0.22 25.16 -10.70
CA MET A 379 -0.44 26.61 -10.56
C MET A 379 0.51 27.17 -9.50
N ALA A 380 1.47 27.99 -9.90
CA ALA A 380 2.48 28.59 -9.02
C ALA A 380 2.14 30.06 -8.73
N PRO A 381 1.72 30.43 -7.49
CA PRO A 381 1.20 31.77 -7.19
C PRO A 381 2.15 32.95 -7.42
N LYS A 382 3.47 32.72 -7.33
CA LYS A 382 4.53 33.69 -7.65
C LYS A 382 5.43 33.16 -8.79
N GLY A 383 4.85 32.35 -9.68
CA GLY A 383 5.55 31.65 -10.75
C GLY A 383 6.77 30.87 -10.25
N LEU A 384 7.92 31.09 -10.92
CA LEU A 384 9.19 30.43 -10.56
C LEU A 384 9.64 30.66 -9.11
N GLU A 385 9.18 31.70 -8.41
CA GLU A 385 9.52 31.91 -7.00
C GLU A 385 8.85 30.89 -6.09
N SER A 386 7.59 30.52 -6.37
CA SER A 386 6.90 29.47 -5.62
C SER A 386 7.56 28.11 -5.85
N ILE A 387 7.90 27.78 -7.10
CA ILE A 387 8.57 26.52 -7.43
C ILE A 387 9.94 26.43 -6.74
N ALA A 388 10.72 27.52 -6.79
CA ALA A 388 12.02 27.57 -6.14
C ALA A 388 11.93 27.37 -4.62
N ALA A 389 10.95 28.01 -3.97
CA ALA A 389 10.69 27.83 -2.55
C ALA A 389 10.27 26.37 -2.22
N TRP A 390 9.35 25.78 -2.98
CA TRP A 390 8.88 24.41 -2.73
C TRP A 390 10.00 23.35 -2.86
N ALA A 391 10.95 23.54 -3.78
CA ALA A 391 12.05 22.61 -4.01
C ALA A 391 13.31 22.90 -3.17
N GLY A 392 13.33 23.97 -2.37
CA GLY A 392 14.51 24.38 -1.61
C GLY A 392 15.69 24.83 -2.49
N VAL A 393 15.41 25.56 -3.58
CA VAL A 393 16.41 25.97 -4.59
C VAL A 393 16.36 27.48 -4.86
N SER A 394 17.40 28.04 -5.49
CA SER A 394 17.39 29.46 -5.89
C SER A 394 16.57 29.69 -7.17
N THR A 395 15.83 30.80 -7.22
CA THR A 395 15.08 31.24 -8.40
C THR A 395 15.98 31.47 -9.62
N LYS A 396 17.22 31.94 -9.40
CA LYS A 396 18.25 32.11 -10.43
C LYS A 396 18.68 30.77 -11.03
N SER A 397 18.88 29.74 -10.19
CA SER A 397 19.20 28.39 -10.65
C SER A 397 18.07 27.81 -11.47
N LEU A 398 16.83 27.93 -10.99
CA LEU A 398 15.64 27.42 -11.67
C LEU A 398 15.41 28.09 -13.02
N LYS A 399 15.50 29.42 -13.11
CA LYS A 399 15.42 30.17 -14.39
C LYS A 399 16.39 29.60 -15.43
N ARG A 400 17.66 29.40 -15.06
CA ARG A 400 18.67 28.80 -15.94
C ARG A 400 18.35 27.35 -16.32
N TRP A 401 17.75 26.55 -15.43
CA TRP A 401 17.37 25.17 -15.78
C TRP A 401 16.19 25.11 -16.76
N MET A 402 15.25 26.07 -16.72
CA MET A 402 14.15 26.14 -17.70
C MET A 402 14.65 26.38 -19.14
N GLU A 403 15.88 26.88 -19.31
CA GLU A 403 16.55 27.07 -20.61
C GLU A 403 17.32 25.80 -21.06
N GLN A 404 17.45 24.79 -20.20
CA GLN A 404 18.17 23.55 -20.50
C GLN A 404 17.22 22.50 -21.12
N PRO A 405 17.49 22.01 -22.35
CA PRO A 405 16.62 21.05 -23.04
C PRO A 405 16.35 19.78 -22.22
N GLU A 406 17.32 19.33 -21.42
CA GLU A 406 17.25 18.13 -20.59
C GLU A 406 16.24 18.28 -19.44
N PHE A 407 16.15 19.48 -18.84
CA PHE A 407 15.22 19.75 -17.75
C PHE A 407 13.83 20.19 -18.26
N ALA A 408 13.80 20.86 -19.41
CA ALA A 408 12.55 21.27 -20.09
C ALA A 408 11.69 20.09 -20.59
N GLN A 409 12.22 18.86 -20.60
CA GLN A 409 11.41 17.65 -20.79
C GLN A 409 10.38 17.45 -19.67
N PHE A 410 10.74 17.83 -18.44
CA PHE A 410 9.92 17.55 -17.25
C PHE A 410 8.94 18.67 -16.92
N ILE A 411 9.28 19.92 -17.23
CA ILE A 411 8.51 21.10 -16.79
C ILE A 411 8.52 22.15 -17.90
N GLN A 412 7.33 22.62 -18.31
CA GLN A 412 7.17 23.61 -19.37
C GLN A 412 6.23 24.73 -18.91
N ALA A 413 6.63 25.99 -19.11
CA ALA A 413 5.77 27.14 -18.79
C ALA A 413 4.61 27.24 -19.80
N SER A 414 3.37 27.17 -19.32
CA SER A 414 2.17 27.22 -20.16
C SER A 414 1.73 28.67 -20.38
N LYS A 415 1.53 29.05 -21.65
CA LYS A 415 0.98 30.37 -22.03
C LYS A 415 -0.55 30.31 -22.00
N VAL A 416 -1.12 30.77 -20.89
CA VAL A 416 -2.58 30.84 -20.69
C VAL A 416 -3.15 32.05 -21.46
N ASN A 417 -3.63 31.81 -22.68
CA ASN A 417 -4.36 32.82 -23.45
C ASN A 417 -5.84 32.79 -23.06
N LEU A 418 -6.30 33.79 -22.32
CA LEU A 418 -7.70 33.92 -21.88
C LEU A 418 -8.41 35.06 -22.63
N PRO A 419 -9.36 34.76 -23.54
CA PRO A 419 -10.06 35.79 -24.32
C PRO A 419 -10.79 36.82 -23.44
N GLU A 420 -10.70 38.11 -23.78
CA GLU A 420 -11.32 39.21 -23.01
C GLU A 420 -12.86 39.11 -22.94
N ASN A 421 -13.48 38.54 -23.98
CA ASN A 421 -14.91 38.32 -24.06
C ASN A 421 -15.42 37.18 -23.15
N LYS A 422 -14.55 36.28 -22.67
CA LYS A 422 -14.94 35.17 -21.79
C LYS A 422 -15.18 35.70 -20.37
N ARG A 423 -16.44 35.93 -20.00
CA ARG A 423 -16.85 36.40 -18.67
C ARG A 423 -17.46 35.24 -17.89
N SER A 424 -16.72 34.73 -16.91
CA SER A 424 -17.17 33.74 -15.94
C SER A 424 -16.37 33.89 -14.65
N ARG A 425 -16.91 33.43 -13.52
CA ARG A 425 -16.25 33.54 -12.20
C ARG A 425 -14.87 32.87 -12.19
N GLU A 426 -14.72 31.79 -12.94
CA GLU A 426 -13.50 31.01 -13.11
C GLU A 426 -12.49 31.75 -14.00
N ALA A 427 -12.97 32.38 -15.08
CA ALA A 427 -12.16 33.25 -15.92
C ALA A 427 -11.62 34.46 -15.13
N ASP A 428 -12.45 35.09 -14.29
CA ASP A 428 -12.06 36.25 -13.49
C ASP A 428 -11.12 35.87 -12.32
N ARG A 429 -11.32 34.70 -11.70
CA ARG A 429 -10.36 34.10 -10.75
C ARG A 429 -9.01 33.84 -11.41
N LEU A 430 -9.00 33.28 -12.61
CA LEU A 430 -7.77 32.98 -13.36
C LEU A 430 -7.07 34.27 -13.81
N ARG A 431 -7.81 35.29 -14.27
CA ARG A 431 -7.26 36.65 -14.51
C ARG A 431 -6.61 37.21 -13.25
N HIS A 432 -7.29 37.15 -12.11
CA HIS A 432 -6.76 37.65 -10.84
C HIS A 432 -5.47 36.90 -10.44
N PHE A 433 -5.45 35.57 -10.53
CA PHE A 433 -4.25 34.75 -10.30
C PHE A 433 -3.07 35.16 -11.19
N LEU A 434 -3.29 35.31 -12.51
CA LEU A 434 -2.25 35.72 -13.45
C LEU A 434 -1.76 37.15 -13.17
N ASN A 435 -2.68 38.07 -12.88
CA ASN A 435 -2.35 39.47 -12.55
C ASN A 435 -1.55 39.61 -11.24
N MET A 436 -1.70 38.68 -10.30
CA MET A 436 -0.93 38.60 -9.06
C MET A 436 0.48 38.00 -9.24
N GLY A 437 0.90 37.71 -10.49
CA GLY A 437 2.18 37.07 -10.80
C GLY A 437 2.13 35.54 -10.85
N GLY A 438 0.93 34.96 -10.80
CA GLY A 438 0.72 33.52 -10.94
C GLY A 438 1.10 33.02 -12.32
N GLN A 439 1.70 31.83 -12.39
CA GLN A 439 2.03 31.15 -13.65
C GLN A 439 1.60 29.68 -13.59
N ILE A 440 1.29 29.09 -14.75
CA ILE A 440 0.94 27.68 -14.88
C ILE A 440 2.08 26.94 -15.57
N PHE A 441 2.48 25.80 -15.03
CA PHE A 441 3.52 24.95 -15.58
C PHE A 441 2.94 23.57 -15.88
N LYS A 442 3.09 23.10 -17.13
CA LYS A 442 2.85 21.70 -17.49
C LYS A 442 3.99 20.85 -16.93
N VAL A 443 3.69 19.68 -16.40
CA VAL A 443 4.63 18.78 -15.73
C VAL A 443 4.49 17.38 -16.32
N LEU A 444 5.59 16.82 -16.82
CA LEU A 444 5.60 15.45 -17.34
C LEU A 444 5.55 14.47 -16.16
N ARG A 445 4.45 13.73 -16.07
CA ARG A 445 4.20 12.76 -14.99
C ARG A 445 4.75 11.37 -15.27
N GLU A 446 4.62 10.93 -16.51
CA GLU A 446 5.22 9.69 -17.01
C GLU A 446 6.73 9.86 -17.21
N GLU A 447 7.43 8.75 -17.42
CA GLU A 447 8.85 8.80 -17.77
C GLU A 447 9.02 9.09 -19.27
N PRO A 448 9.87 10.06 -19.66
CA PRO A 448 10.08 10.39 -21.07
C PRO A 448 10.73 9.21 -21.82
N PRO A 449 10.32 8.90 -23.06
CA PRO A 449 11.00 7.89 -23.85
C PRO A 449 12.41 8.36 -24.20
N LEU A 450 13.43 7.63 -23.74
CA LEU A 450 14.85 8.04 -23.87
C LEU A 450 15.49 7.62 -25.21
N GLY A 451 14.64 7.33 -26.21
CA GLY A 451 15.00 6.96 -27.59
C GLY A 451 15.40 5.50 -27.79
N TYR A 452 15.20 5.02 -29.02
CA TYR A 452 15.42 3.63 -29.42
C TYR A 452 16.34 3.55 -30.65
N LEU A 453 17.11 2.46 -30.74
CA LEU A 453 17.74 1.99 -31.97
C LEU A 453 16.91 0.82 -32.51
N CYS A 454 16.70 0.72 -33.82
CA CYS A 454 16.24 -0.55 -34.37
C CYS A 454 17.44 -1.51 -34.48
N ASP A 455 17.24 -2.75 -34.07
CA ASP A 455 18.15 -3.86 -34.34
C ASP A 455 17.88 -4.38 -35.76
N GLU A 456 18.79 -4.12 -36.70
CA GLU A 456 18.63 -4.48 -38.12
C GLU A 456 18.50 -6.01 -38.37
N GLU A 457 18.89 -6.86 -37.40
CA GLU A 457 18.74 -8.33 -37.52
C GLU A 457 17.44 -8.88 -36.90
N THR A 458 16.86 -8.20 -35.90
CA THR A 458 15.69 -8.71 -35.15
C THR A 458 14.45 -7.83 -35.20
N ASP A 459 14.56 -6.66 -35.85
CA ASP A 459 13.56 -5.58 -35.93
C ASP A 459 13.05 -5.10 -34.56
N ARG A 460 13.82 -5.37 -33.50
CA ARG A 460 13.51 -4.97 -32.13
C ARG A 460 14.04 -3.58 -31.83
N LEU A 461 13.19 -2.77 -31.20
CA LEU A 461 13.60 -1.49 -30.62
C LEU A 461 14.45 -1.72 -29.37
N ILE A 462 15.76 -1.52 -29.49
CA ILE A 462 16.70 -1.54 -28.36
C ILE A 462 16.71 -0.14 -27.73
N PRO A 463 16.35 0.01 -26.45
CA PRO A 463 16.36 1.32 -25.80
C PRO A 463 17.79 1.84 -25.63
N LEU A 464 18.06 3.10 -26.00
CA LEU A 464 19.42 3.65 -26.12
C LEU A 464 20.28 3.49 -24.84
N TRP A 465 19.65 3.45 -23.67
CA TRP A 465 20.28 3.33 -22.36
C TRP A 465 20.64 1.89 -21.94
N THR A 466 20.17 0.87 -22.66
CA THR A 466 20.52 -0.54 -22.38
C THR A 466 21.83 -0.96 -23.05
N LYS A 467 22.27 -0.22 -24.08
CA LYS A 467 23.59 -0.38 -24.70
C LYS A 467 24.65 0.26 -23.81
N TRP A 468 25.74 -0.47 -23.54
CA TRP A 468 26.82 -0.02 -22.65
C TRP A 468 27.47 1.27 -23.16
N ASP A 469 27.20 2.39 -22.47
CA ASP A 469 27.91 3.66 -22.67
C ASP A 469 28.55 4.16 -21.37
N SER A 470 29.88 4.29 -21.42
CA SER A 470 30.73 4.92 -20.40
C SER A 470 30.32 6.36 -20.02
N ALA A 471 29.48 7.02 -20.81
CA ALA A 471 28.91 8.33 -20.46
C ALA A 471 27.83 8.27 -19.38
N LEU A 472 27.12 7.14 -19.20
CA LEU A 472 26.09 6.96 -18.17
C LEU A 472 26.67 6.86 -16.75
N ASP A 473 27.94 6.48 -16.62
CA ASP A 473 28.65 6.47 -15.34
C ASP A 473 28.98 7.89 -14.84
N LYS A 474 28.89 8.94 -15.67
CA LYS A 474 29.29 10.31 -15.32
C LYS A 474 28.18 11.07 -14.59
N VAL A 475 28.30 11.16 -13.26
CA VAL A 475 27.46 12.06 -12.46
C VAL A 475 27.98 13.49 -12.57
N VAL A 476 27.11 14.42 -12.97
CA VAL A 476 27.40 15.86 -12.95
C VAL A 476 27.18 16.39 -11.53
N LEU A 477 28.25 16.95 -10.96
CA LEU A 477 28.20 17.75 -9.74
C LEU A 477 28.10 19.23 -10.14
N GLY A 478 27.37 20.02 -9.36
CA GLY A 478 27.25 21.46 -9.59
C GLY A 478 28.62 22.14 -9.73
N LEU A 479 28.69 23.20 -10.57
CA LEU A 479 29.93 23.87 -11.00
C LEU A 479 30.80 23.08 -12.01
N GLY A 480 30.21 22.16 -12.77
CA GLY A 480 30.86 21.57 -13.96
C GLY A 480 31.86 20.44 -13.66
N GLN A 481 31.86 19.92 -12.44
CA GLN A 481 32.66 18.75 -12.08
C GLN A 481 31.91 17.47 -12.46
N SER A 482 32.61 16.44 -12.94
CA SER A 482 32.03 15.12 -13.20
C SER A 482 32.81 14.02 -12.50
N GLY A 483 32.17 12.87 -12.22
CA GLY A 483 32.83 11.71 -11.65
C GLY A 483 32.12 10.41 -12.01
N THR A 484 32.88 9.33 -12.15
CA THR A 484 32.42 8.01 -12.60
C THR A 484 31.79 7.17 -11.48
N ARG A 485 30.91 6.24 -11.86
CA ARG A 485 30.40 5.14 -11.04
C ARG A 485 31.14 3.84 -11.39
N PRO A 486 31.29 2.90 -10.44
CA PRO A 486 31.61 1.51 -10.75
C PRO A 486 30.32 0.73 -10.99
N TRP A 487 30.14 0.20 -12.19
CA TRP A 487 29.09 -0.77 -12.50
C TRP A 487 29.52 -2.16 -12.02
N THR A 488 28.74 -2.79 -11.14
CA THR A 488 28.91 -4.20 -10.75
C THR A 488 27.77 -5.02 -11.32
N LYS A 489 28.06 -6.22 -11.84
CA LYS A 489 27.07 -7.11 -12.47
C LYS A 489 25.90 -7.36 -11.50
N TRP A 490 24.69 -7.02 -11.94
CA TRP A 490 23.50 -6.90 -11.10
C TRP A 490 23.04 -8.23 -10.51
N ASP A 491 22.79 -8.24 -9.20
CA ASP A 491 22.12 -9.35 -8.54
C ASP A 491 20.60 -9.08 -8.46
N SER A 492 19.86 -9.69 -9.39
CA SER A 492 18.41 -9.44 -9.58
C SER A 492 17.54 -9.80 -8.37
N ALA A 493 18.08 -10.54 -7.40
CA ALA A 493 17.39 -10.95 -6.19
C ALA A 493 17.13 -9.77 -5.22
N LEU A 494 18.00 -8.75 -5.19
CA LEU A 494 17.91 -7.62 -4.25
C LEU A 494 16.97 -6.49 -4.71
N ASP A 495 16.54 -6.49 -5.98
CA ASP A 495 15.69 -5.45 -6.57
C ASP A 495 14.21 -5.86 -6.72
N LYS A 496 13.79 -7.01 -6.17
CA LYS A 496 12.36 -7.41 -6.15
C LYS A 496 11.62 -6.73 -5.00
N VAL A 497 11.07 -5.53 -5.24
CA VAL A 497 10.04 -4.95 -4.35
C VAL A 497 8.72 -5.71 -4.56
N GLY A 498 8.63 -6.88 -3.93
CA GLY A 498 7.37 -7.60 -3.82
C GLY A 498 6.39 -6.81 -2.96
N LEU A 499 5.42 -6.16 -3.60
CA LEU A 499 4.11 -5.97 -2.98
C LEU A 499 3.55 -7.38 -2.73
N GLY A 500 3.22 -7.68 -1.47
CA GLY A 500 2.65 -8.96 -1.11
C GLY A 500 1.29 -9.11 -1.80
N PHE A 501 1.21 -10.09 -2.69
CA PHE A 501 0.01 -10.51 -3.44
C PHE A 501 -0.50 -9.54 -4.53
N GLY A 502 -0.10 -9.83 -5.77
CA GLY A 502 -0.99 -9.82 -6.94
C GLY A 502 -1.88 -8.60 -7.15
N GLN A 503 -1.30 -7.41 -7.24
CA GLN A 503 -2.01 -6.20 -7.67
C GLN A 503 -1.28 -5.52 -8.83
N SER A 504 -1.92 -5.45 -10.00
CA SER A 504 -1.57 -4.52 -11.07
C SER A 504 -2.02 -3.10 -10.69
N GLY A 505 -1.31 -2.50 -9.73
CA GLY A 505 -1.53 -1.12 -9.33
C GLY A 505 -0.80 -0.17 -10.27
N THR A 506 -1.52 0.50 -11.18
CA THR A 506 -1.01 1.72 -11.82
C THR A 506 -0.58 2.74 -10.76
N PRO A 507 0.52 3.49 -10.95
CA PRO A 507 1.15 4.33 -9.92
C PRO A 507 0.35 5.58 -9.48
N LEU A 508 -0.94 5.64 -9.86
CA LEU A 508 -1.84 6.78 -9.72
C LEU A 508 -2.58 6.84 -8.37
N ASN A 509 -2.64 5.75 -7.60
CA ASN A 509 -3.45 5.69 -6.37
C ASN A 509 -2.91 6.48 -5.16
N ASN A 510 -1.79 7.20 -5.27
CA ASN A 510 -1.27 8.08 -4.20
C ASN A 510 -1.77 9.55 -4.28
N LEU A 511 -2.77 9.82 -5.13
CA LEU A 511 -3.28 11.17 -5.40
C LEU A 511 -4.23 11.75 -4.34
N PHE A 512 -4.50 11.05 -3.24
CA PHE A 512 -5.30 11.59 -2.12
C PHE A 512 -4.49 12.52 -1.22
N LYS A 513 -4.43 13.80 -1.61
CA LYS A 513 -3.92 14.90 -0.77
C LYS A 513 -5.03 15.88 -0.40
N PRO A 514 -5.50 15.88 0.87
CA PRO A 514 -6.51 16.83 1.33
C PRO A 514 -6.07 18.30 1.31
N LEU A 515 -4.76 18.58 1.17
CA LEU A 515 -4.16 19.91 1.41
C LEU A 515 -3.66 20.65 0.16
N LEU A 516 -3.98 20.17 -1.06
CA LEU A 516 -3.60 20.85 -2.32
C LEU A 516 -4.79 21.39 -3.13
N ASN A 517 -5.97 21.57 -2.51
CA ASN A 517 -7.07 22.31 -3.13
C ASN A 517 -7.04 23.79 -2.69
N PRO A 518 -6.62 24.74 -3.55
CA PRO A 518 -6.56 26.16 -3.21
C PRO A 518 -7.94 26.83 -3.01
N PHE A 519 -9.05 26.10 -3.15
CA PHE A 519 -10.40 26.68 -3.13
C PHE A 519 -11.44 26.01 -2.21
N LYS A 520 -11.16 24.89 -1.53
CA LYS A 520 -12.07 24.26 -0.54
C LYS A 520 -11.32 23.47 0.56
N PRO A 521 -11.36 23.87 1.84
CA PRO A 521 -11.12 22.96 2.96
C PRO A 521 -12.38 22.11 3.24
N HIS A 522 -12.24 20.79 3.34
CA HIS A 522 -13.36 19.89 3.67
C HIS A 522 -13.56 19.74 5.19
N LYS A 523 -14.81 19.68 5.64
CA LYS A 523 -15.18 19.42 7.04
C LYS A 523 -15.09 17.92 7.36
N PRO A 524 -14.63 17.52 8.56
CA PRO A 524 -14.56 16.12 8.95
C PRO A 524 -15.93 15.52 9.26
N GLN A 525 -16.09 14.21 8.99
CA GLN A 525 -17.16 13.38 9.57
C GLN A 525 -16.68 12.73 10.88
N PRO A 526 -17.60 12.42 11.83
CA PRO A 526 -17.23 11.91 13.15
C PRO A 526 -16.84 10.43 13.13
N THR A 527 -15.81 10.08 13.91
CA THR A 527 -15.42 8.70 14.22
C THR A 527 -15.89 8.32 15.63
N THR A 528 -16.33 7.07 15.83
CA THR A 528 -16.63 6.50 17.15
C THR A 528 -15.69 5.31 17.43
N PRO A 529 -15.15 5.19 18.66
CA PRO A 529 -14.21 4.12 19.02
C PRO A 529 -14.90 2.85 19.53
N LYS A 530 -14.19 1.71 19.50
CA LYS A 530 -14.55 0.50 20.25
C LYS A 530 -13.34 -0.08 21.01
N ALA A 531 -13.63 -0.74 22.12
CA ALA A 531 -12.73 -0.87 23.27
C ALA A 531 -11.88 -2.16 23.34
N THR A 532 -10.98 -2.21 24.32
CA THR A 532 -9.91 -3.19 24.52
C THR A 532 -10.22 -4.31 25.53
N SER A 533 -9.70 -5.50 25.21
CA SER A 533 -9.41 -6.66 26.10
C SER A 533 -8.56 -7.66 25.31
N GLY A 534 -7.73 -8.56 25.85
CA GLY A 534 -7.31 -8.82 27.24
C GLY A 534 -6.46 -10.12 27.29
N LYS A 535 -5.61 -10.32 28.30
CA LYS A 535 -4.84 -11.57 28.55
C LYS A 535 -4.79 -11.83 30.08
N THR A 536 -4.74 -13.05 30.63
CA THR A 536 -4.06 -14.31 30.23
C THR A 536 -4.78 -15.62 30.67
N SER A 537 -4.33 -16.77 30.13
CA SER A 537 -4.65 -18.19 30.51
C SER A 537 -3.98 -18.63 31.85
N PRO A 538 -4.03 -19.89 32.41
CA PRO A 538 -4.41 -21.20 31.80
C PRO A 538 -5.18 -22.26 32.66
N LEU A 539 -5.91 -23.19 32.00
CA LEU A 539 -5.82 -24.67 32.09
C LEU A 539 -6.95 -25.35 31.28
N ALA A 540 -6.74 -26.58 30.78
CA ALA A 540 -7.61 -27.21 29.79
C ALA A 540 -8.80 -28.01 30.36
N GLN A 541 -10.01 -27.76 29.84
CA GLN A 541 -11.16 -28.69 29.79
C GLN A 541 -12.01 -28.35 28.53
N GLY A 542 -12.27 -29.34 27.65
CA GLY A 542 -13.21 -29.20 26.52
C GLY A 542 -12.70 -29.48 25.10
N GLY A 543 -11.48 -30.02 24.92
CA GLY A 543 -10.82 -30.17 23.60
C GLY A 543 -10.63 -31.59 23.06
N GLY A 544 -11.39 -32.59 23.53
CA GLY A 544 -11.30 -33.98 23.04
C GLY A 544 -9.97 -34.71 23.28
N GLY A 545 -9.04 -34.13 24.04
CA GLY A 545 -7.69 -34.69 24.26
C GLY A 545 -6.62 -34.24 23.27
N TRP A 546 -6.95 -33.33 22.34
CA TRP A 546 -6.01 -32.81 21.34
C TRP A 546 -5.17 -31.63 21.85
N ASP A 547 -3.89 -31.56 21.44
CA ASP A 547 -3.01 -30.41 21.68
C ASP A 547 -2.89 -29.53 20.42
N MET A 548 -3.30 -28.26 20.52
CA MET A 548 -3.23 -27.30 19.42
C MET A 548 -1.79 -26.98 18.99
N SER A 549 -0.83 -27.11 19.90
CA SER A 549 0.59 -26.85 19.64
C SER A 549 1.18 -27.91 18.72
N VAL A 550 0.82 -29.18 18.95
CA VAL A 550 1.22 -30.33 18.12
C VAL A 550 0.53 -30.26 16.76
N LEU A 551 -0.78 -30.01 16.73
CA LEU A 551 -1.54 -29.84 15.47
C LEU A 551 -0.95 -28.73 14.59
N LEU A 552 -0.51 -27.59 15.17
CA LEU A 552 0.12 -26.48 14.44
C LEU A 552 1.64 -26.64 14.21
N ALA A 553 2.24 -27.73 14.68
CA ALA A 553 3.56 -28.19 14.27
C ALA A 553 3.45 -29.07 13.01
N LEU A 554 2.51 -30.02 13.01
CA LEU A 554 2.16 -30.85 11.85
C LEU A 554 1.55 -30.02 10.69
N ASN A 555 0.80 -28.97 11.01
CA ASN A 555 0.13 -28.09 10.05
C ASN A 555 0.70 -26.66 10.13
N PRO A 556 1.83 -26.37 9.44
CA PRO A 556 2.54 -25.10 9.59
C PRO A 556 1.76 -23.91 8.98
N VAL A 557 1.34 -22.98 9.84
CA VAL A 557 0.69 -21.72 9.46
C VAL A 557 1.74 -20.67 9.09
N SER A 558 1.68 -20.15 7.85
CA SER A 558 2.65 -19.15 7.35
C SER A 558 2.50 -17.75 7.97
N ASP A 559 1.30 -17.38 8.43
CA ASP A 559 1.07 -16.10 9.14
C ASP A 559 1.26 -16.28 10.66
N PRO A 560 2.26 -15.64 11.28
CA PRO A 560 2.50 -15.74 12.72
C PRO A 560 1.39 -15.11 13.58
N LYS A 561 0.60 -14.16 13.04
CA LYS A 561 -0.56 -13.59 13.75
C LYS A 561 -1.70 -14.61 13.80
N ILE A 562 -1.98 -15.29 12.70
CA ILE A 562 -2.97 -16.38 12.67
C ILE A 562 -2.49 -17.52 13.56
N LYS A 563 -1.22 -17.95 13.48
CA LYS A 563 -0.67 -19.00 14.36
C LYS A 563 -0.85 -18.67 15.84
N LYS A 564 -0.54 -17.44 16.24
CA LYS A 564 -0.73 -16.96 17.62
C LYS A 564 -2.20 -16.95 18.03
N ARG A 565 -3.09 -16.47 17.15
CA ARG A 565 -4.54 -16.44 17.41
C ARG A 565 -5.13 -17.84 17.56
N LEU A 566 -4.69 -18.79 16.73
CA LEU A 566 -5.10 -20.19 16.82
C LEU A 566 -4.67 -20.84 18.14
N LEU A 567 -3.46 -20.54 18.63
CA LEU A 567 -2.98 -21.00 19.95
C LEU A 567 -3.70 -20.34 21.14
N GLU A 568 -4.13 -19.08 21.02
CA GLU A 568 -4.72 -18.31 22.13
C GLU A 568 -6.26 -18.40 22.20
N GLU A 569 -6.96 -18.60 21.08
CA GLU A 569 -8.43 -18.45 20.99
C GLU A 569 -9.20 -19.69 20.51
N SER A 570 -8.53 -20.67 19.87
CA SER A 570 -9.21 -21.78 19.17
C SER A 570 -9.26 -23.09 19.97
N ASN A 571 -10.26 -23.94 19.68
CA ASN A 571 -10.35 -25.29 20.24
C ASN A 571 -9.72 -26.32 19.27
N PRO A 572 -8.75 -27.15 19.70
CA PRO A 572 -8.09 -28.10 18.80
C PRO A 572 -9.02 -29.19 18.22
N ALA A 573 -10.06 -29.64 18.94
CA ALA A 573 -11.05 -30.56 18.37
C ALA A 573 -11.79 -29.94 17.17
N THR A 574 -11.98 -28.61 17.19
CA THR A 574 -12.56 -27.85 16.08
C THR A 574 -11.65 -27.87 14.85
N PHE A 575 -10.33 -27.78 15.03
CA PHE A 575 -9.34 -27.89 13.95
C PHE A 575 -9.35 -29.28 13.32
N VAL A 576 -9.37 -30.33 14.15
CA VAL A 576 -9.50 -31.72 13.69
C VAL A 576 -10.82 -31.93 12.92
N SER A 577 -11.94 -31.36 13.36
CA SER A 577 -13.22 -31.48 12.63
C SER A 577 -13.18 -30.92 11.21
N TRP A 578 -12.41 -29.85 10.97
CA TRP A 578 -12.24 -29.25 9.65
C TRP A 578 -11.28 -30.05 8.75
N LEU A 579 -10.22 -30.63 9.32
CA LEU A 579 -9.35 -31.57 8.59
C LEU A 579 -10.13 -32.84 8.20
N LEU A 580 -10.89 -33.42 9.13
CA LEU A 580 -11.75 -34.57 8.86
C LEU A 580 -12.75 -34.29 7.73
N TYR A 581 -13.43 -33.15 7.76
CA TYR A 581 -14.31 -32.75 6.66
C TYR A 581 -13.56 -32.68 5.32
N ALA A 582 -12.41 -31.97 5.29
CA ALA A 582 -11.70 -31.68 4.06
C ALA A 582 -11.04 -32.91 3.40
N TYR A 583 -10.67 -33.93 4.17
CA TYR A 583 -10.16 -35.21 3.64
C TYR A 583 -11.25 -36.27 3.43
N SER A 584 -12.47 -36.04 3.88
CA SER A 584 -13.60 -36.95 3.62
C SER A 584 -14.06 -36.89 2.15
N PRO A 585 -14.88 -37.86 1.67
CA PRO A 585 -15.47 -37.79 0.35
C PRO A 585 -16.35 -36.55 0.10
N GLU A 586 -16.90 -35.92 1.14
CA GLU A 586 -17.62 -34.64 1.01
C GLU A 586 -16.69 -33.43 0.78
N GLY A 587 -15.41 -33.57 1.10
CA GLY A 587 -14.36 -32.57 0.86
C GLY A 587 -13.68 -32.71 -0.51
N GLU A 588 -14.17 -33.57 -1.39
CA GLU A 588 -13.58 -33.81 -2.70
C GLU A 588 -13.57 -32.52 -3.56
N GLY A 589 -12.38 -32.18 -4.07
CA GLY A 589 -12.13 -30.92 -4.80
C GLY A 589 -11.45 -29.83 -3.96
N ILE A 590 -11.33 -29.97 -2.63
CA ILE A 590 -10.56 -29.05 -1.80
C ILE A 590 -9.06 -29.19 -2.10
N LYS A 591 -8.48 -28.20 -2.78
CA LYS A 591 -7.06 -28.20 -3.19
C LYS A 591 -6.05 -28.04 -2.04
N SER A 592 -6.49 -27.62 -0.85
CA SER A 592 -5.61 -27.46 0.32
C SER A 592 -6.38 -27.61 1.64
N PRO A 593 -6.58 -28.86 2.12
CA PRO A 593 -7.34 -29.17 3.33
C PRO A 593 -6.91 -28.39 4.58
N THR A 594 -5.60 -28.34 4.83
CA THR A 594 -5.01 -27.63 5.98
C THR A 594 -5.28 -26.13 5.94
N ASN A 595 -5.15 -25.48 4.77
CA ASN A 595 -5.42 -24.05 4.65
C ASN A 595 -6.91 -23.72 4.81
N LEU A 596 -7.82 -24.62 4.42
CA LEU A 596 -9.25 -24.47 4.69
C LEU A 596 -9.53 -24.49 6.21
N ALA A 597 -8.98 -25.47 6.94
CA ALA A 597 -9.12 -25.56 8.39
C ALA A 597 -8.56 -24.32 9.11
N ILE A 598 -7.38 -23.86 8.71
CA ILE A 598 -6.75 -22.62 9.21
C ILE A 598 -7.64 -21.40 8.92
N SER A 599 -8.15 -21.25 7.69
CA SER A 599 -8.94 -20.09 7.27
C SER A 599 -10.27 -20.01 8.02
N ASN A 600 -10.98 -21.13 8.17
CA ASN A 600 -12.25 -21.18 8.88
C ASN A 600 -12.07 -20.84 10.37
N LEU A 601 -11.03 -21.36 11.02
CA LEU A 601 -10.75 -21.03 12.42
C LEU A 601 -10.16 -19.63 12.63
N ALA A 602 -9.44 -19.07 11.64
CA ALA A 602 -9.01 -17.68 11.67
C ALA A 602 -10.19 -16.70 11.60
N ARG A 603 -11.32 -17.12 11.01
CA ARG A 603 -12.59 -16.38 10.99
C ARG A 603 -13.39 -16.64 12.28
N GLU A 604 -13.67 -17.91 12.58
CA GLU A 604 -14.48 -18.35 13.71
C GLU A 604 -13.76 -19.42 14.57
N PRO A 605 -12.94 -19.01 15.57
CA PRO A 605 -12.07 -19.90 16.37
C PRO A 605 -12.73 -21.10 17.09
N ARG A 606 -14.07 -21.14 17.16
CA ARG A 606 -14.83 -22.16 17.90
C ARG A 606 -15.87 -22.89 17.04
N GLN A 607 -16.03 -22.52 15.78
CA GLN A 607 -17.01 -23.15 14.88
C GLN A 607 -16.36 -24.35 14.15
N GLY A 608 -16.89 -25.55 14.39
CA GLY A 608 -16.43 -26.76 13.71
C GLY A 608 -17.07 -26.96 12.35
N ALA A 609 -16.67 -28.02 11.65
CA ALA A 609 -17.31 -28.45 10.40
C ALA A 609 -18.74 -28.99 10.65
N LYS A 610 -19.28 -29.83 9.77
CA LYS A 610 -20.58 -30.49 10.04
C LYS A 610 -20.50 -31.31 11.34
N LYS A 611 -21.60 -31.38 12.08
CA LYS A 611 -21.69 -32.02 13.41
C LYS A 611 -21.05 -33.42 13.44
N ILE A 612 -21.25 -34.23 12.40
CA ILE A 612 -20.69 -35.59 12.29
C ILE A 612 -19.15 -35.60 12.44
N TYR A 613 -18.42 -34.62 11.88
CA TYR A 613 -16.96 -34.52 12.01
C TYR A 613 -16.53 -33.90 13.34
N GLN A 614 -17.39 -33.11 13.98
CA GLN A 614 -17.15 -32.64 15.35
C GLN A 614 -17.28 -33.80 16.34
N ASP A 615 -18.33 -34.62 16.19
CA ASP A 615 -18.55 -35.83 17.00
C ASP A 615 -17.39 -36.84 16.81
N MET A 616 -16.86 -36.99 15.59
CA MET A 616 -15.63 -37.78 15.32
C MET A 616 -14.38 -37.17 15.96
N ALA A 617 -14.18 -35.84 15.90
CA ALA A 617 -13.02 -35.19 16.52
C ALA A 617 -13.04 -35.30 18.06
N LEU A 618 -14.23 -35.42 18.67
CA LEU A 618 -14.42 -35.62 20.10
C LEU A 618 -14.13 -37.06 20.57
N LEU A 619 -13.90 -38.03 19.67
CA LEU A 619 -13.40 -39.36 20.02
C LEU A 619 -11.98 -39.33 20.61
N GLY A 620 -11.23 -38.28 20.31
CA GLY A 620 -9.85 -38.09 20.74
C GLY A 620 -8.80 -38.81 19.91
N PRO A 621 -7.51 -38.51 20.14
CA PRO A 621 -6.40 -38.95 19.28
C PRO A 621 -6.27 -40.48 19.23
N GLU A 622 -6.24 -41.17 20.37
CA GLU A 622 -6.03 -42.64 20.43
C GLU A 622 -7.09 -43.40 19.61
N LYS A 623 -8.37 -43.12 19.87
CA LYS A 623 -9.48 -43.81 19.18
C LYS A 623 -9.59 -43.42 17.71
N LEU A 624 -9.21 -42.20 17.33
CA LEU A 624 -9.20 -41.79 15.92
C LEU A 624 -8.02 -42.41 15.15
N GLN A 625 -6.88 -42.62 15.83
CA GLN A 625 -5.73 -43.34 15.28
C GLN A 625 -6.08 -44.81 15.02
N ASP A 626 -6.64 -45.53 16.01
CA ASP A 626 -7.10 -46.92 15.83
C ASP A 626 -8.05 -47.09 14.64
N LEU A 627 -8.93 -46.10 14.40
CA LEU A 627 -9.89 -46.11 13.29
C LEU A 627 -9.24 -45.81 11.93
N LEU A 628 -8.16 -45.01 11.88
CA LEU A 628 -7.37 -44.78 10.67
C LEU A 628 -6.51 -46.02 10.34
N ASP A 629 -5.83 -46.58 11.33
CA ASP A 629 -5.10 -47.86 11.24
C ASP A 629 -6.00 -48.98 10.70
N ALA A 630 -7.24 -49.07 11.18
CA ALA A 630 -8.21 -50.06 10.73
C ALA A 630 -8.65 -49.89 9.26
N LEU A 631 -8.59 -48.68 8.71
CA LEU A 631 -8.84 -48.40 7.28
C LEU A 631 -7.63 -48.69 6.40
N SER A 632 -6.41 -48.53 6.91
CA SER A 632 -5.18 -48.82 6.15
C SER A 632 -4.85 -50.32 6.06
N ARG A 633 -5.48 -51.18 6.86
CA ARG A 633 -5.28 -52.65 6.80
C ARG A 633 -6.19 -53.31 5.75
N PRO A 634 -5.66 -54.14 4.81
CA PRO A 634 -6.47 -54.72 3.72
C PRO A 634 -7.59 -55.68 4.14
N TYR A 635 -7.55 -56.22 5.36
CA TYR A 635 -8.49 -57.25 5.86
C TYR A 635 -8.94 -56.99 7.31
N SER A 636 -9.53 -55.82 7.56
CA SER A 636 -10.21 -55.51 8.83
C SER A 636 -11.57 -56.24 8.95
N LEU A 637 -11.52 -57.49 9.42
CA LEU A 637 -12.68 -58.26 9.87
C LEU A 637 -13.34 -57.56 11.08
N GLY A 638 -14.53 -56.99 10.91
CA GLY A 638 -15.30 -56.36 12.01
C GLY A 638 -15.99 -55.02 11.71
N LEU A 639 -16.24 -54.66 10.44
CA LEU A 639 -16.85 -53.38 10.01
C LEU A 639 -18.28 -53.08 10.53
N GLU A 640 -18.83 -53.87 11.45
CA GLU A 640 -20.24 -53.79 11.88
C GLU A 640 -20.45 -53.18 13.29
N GLN A 641 -19.39 -52.78 14.00
CA GLN A 641 -19.46 -52.18 15.34
C GLN A 641 -18.91 -50.73 15.44
N ASP A 642 -18.81 -50.01 14.33
CA ASP A 642 -18.47 -48.58 14.36
C ASP A 642 -19.71 -47.71 14.65
N GLU A 643 -19.96 -47.47 15.95
CA GLU A 643 -20.99 -46.53 16.41
C GLU A 643 -20.70 -45.05 16.05
N SER A 644 -19.45 -44.71 15.68
CA SER A 644 -19.07 -43.32 15.35
C SER A 644 -19.36 -42.94 13.89
N GLY A 645 -19.56 -43.93 13.02
CA GLY A 645 -19.77 -43.73 11.58
C GLY A 645 -18.52 -43.28 10.81
N PHE A 646 -17.34 -43.26 11.45
CA PHE A 646 -16.06 -42.91 10.83
C PHE A 646 -15.70 -43.86 9.69
N LEU A 647 -15.68 -45.18 9.95
CA LEU A 647 -15.37 -46.20 8.95
C LEU A 647 -16.37 -46.12 7.80
N ARG A 648 -17.67 -45.90 8.07
CA ARG A 648 -18.69 -45.73 7.02
C ARG A 648 -18.41 -44.51 6.13
N THR A 649 -17.94 -43.41 6.72
CA THR A 649 -17.68 -42.14 6.02
C THR A 649 -16.42 -42.22 5.16
N PHE A 650 -15.35 -42.85 5.67
CA PHE A 650 -14.06 -42.92 5.01
C PHE A 650 -13.81 -44.22 4.23
N LYS A 651 -14.72 -45.22 4.24
CA LYS A 651 -14.59 -46.50 3.49
C LYS A 651 -14.29 -46.35 1.99
N LYS A 652 -14.70 -45.22 1.40
CA LYS A 652 -14.49 -44.91 -0.03
C LYS A 652 -13.41 -43.84 -0.28
N ALA A 653 -12.77 -43.33 0.77
CA ALA A 653 -11.67 -42.39 0.61
C ALA A 653 -10.44 -43.12 0.02
N PRO A 654 -9.69 -42.51 -0.92
CA PRO A 654 -8.41 -43.04 -1.38
C PRO A 654 -7.43 -43.22 -0.22
N GLN A 655 -6.66 -44.32 -0.20
CA GLN A 655 -5.64 -44.56 0.84
C GLN A 655 -4.64 -43.41 0.96
N GLU A 656 -4.29 -42.76 -0.16
CA GLU A 656 -3.43 -41.57 -0.19
C GLU A 656 -4.00 -40.44 0.70
N LYS A 657 -5.30 -40.12 0.58
CA LYS A 657 -5.98 -39.13 1.44
C LYS A 657 -6.07 -39.56 2.91
N ILE A 658 -6.16 -40.86 3.18
CA ILE A 658 -6.18 -41.40 4.55
C ILE A 658 -4.78 -41.25 5.21
N HIS A 659 -3.71 -41.53 4.46
CA HIS A 659 -2.34 -41.31 4.91
C HIS A 659 -2.00 -39.81 5.06
N GLU A 660 -2.42 -38.95 4.13
CA GLU A 660 -2.27 -37.50 4.26
C GLU A 660 -3.00 -36.97 5.50
N LEU A 661 -4.26 -37.37 5.71
CA LEU A 661 -5.04 -37.03 6.92
C LEU A 661 -4.34 -37.48 8.21
N ALA A 662 -3.83 -38.71 8.25
CA ALA A 662 -3.09 -39.22 9.40
C ALA A 662 -1.81 -38.39 9.67
N SER A 663 -1.06 -38.04 8.63
CA SER A 663 0.15 -37.19 8.77
C SER A 663 -0.15 -35.75 9.19
N CYS A 664 -1.37 -35.24 8.95
CA CYS A 664 -1.83 -33.97 9.48
C CYS A 664 -2.28 -34.03 10.96
N LEU A 665 -2.45 -35.23 11.54
CA LEU A 665 -3.03 -35.41 12.88
C LEU A 665 -2.07 -36.04 13.90
N PHE A 666 -1.09 -36.85 13.47
CA PHE A 666 -0.21 -37.61 14.35
C PHE A 666 1.28 -37.49 13.99
N GLU A 667 2.15 -37.46 15.02
CA GLU A 667 3.61 -37.46 14.85
C GLU A 667 4.12 -38.90 14.61
N GLY A 668 4.06 -39.34 13.36
CA GLY A 668 4.60 -40.63 12.92
C GLY A 668 3.87 -41.17 11.68
N SER A 669 4.62 -41.74 10.74
CA SER A 669 4.01 -42.40 9.57
C SER A 669 3.46 -43.76 9.96
N LEU A 670 2.19 -44.03 9.62
CA LEU A 670 1.60 -45.36 9.64
C LEU A 670 2.53 -46.35 8.91
N GLU A 671 3.04 -47.37 9.62
CA GLU A 671 3.98 -48.33 9.03
C GLU A 671 3.28 -49.17 7.96
N VAL A 672 3.59 -48.88 6.69
CA VAL A 672 3.15 -49.69 5.56
C VAL A 672 4.03 -50.94 5.51
N GLU A 673 3.60 -52.02 6.14
CA GLU A 673 4.07 -53.36 5.78
C GLU A 673 3.75 -53.59 4.29
N ARG A 674 4.80 -53.52 3.45
CA ARG A 674 4.69 -53.83 2.03
C ARG A 674 4.48 -55.35 1.86
N VAL A 675 3.30 -55.72 1.40
CA VAL A 675 2.95 -57.05 0.88
C VAL A 675 2.66 -56.95 -0.61
#